data_AF-A0A1G1VNH6-F1
#
_entry.id   AF-A0A1G1VNH6-F1
#
_cell.length_a   1.000
_cell.length_b   1.000
_cell.length_c   1.000
_cell.angle_alpha   90.00
_cell.angle_beta   90.00
_cell.angle_gamma   90.00
#
_symmetry.space_group_name_H-M   'P 1'
#
loop_
_entity.id
_entity.type
_entity.pdbx_description
1 polymer ?
#
loop_
_entity_poly.entity_id
_entity_poly.type
_entity_poly.pdbx_seq_one_letter_code
_entity_poly.pdbx_strand_id
1 'polypeptide(L)'
;MKFTSVVRKTFSILFHLFAMSVIVLTFVPFWSWYLRYSPLWGVDFYYTASLVRILMRTIPFPALGWNSAWFSGSPLLSNYAILHYYFILALTTILDLFSAIKMWMLLSATLFFLGSYFAFYLLSRSRVLSVILAIGAVYSIGFYGALLWGGSLPSFATQAFLPWTIVFVLMHLRTRRRRYLYFSGVIAGLSIWGHPQVFIAYITPAVAAMYLLTFMKGRKFRTRLISFLTFLVVSILVGLPLVYRNVGALTYLVVPGSYEVGASSVTHEPRIEGGVFAFLQKQPLRGITDTQPLLYIIVVLLSLVYVSALFIRRGRQGFGRVFPYLALFVWYFFYLWLFGRGISMFHGGWYRLFWTAPLWIGLLSSAIWGRLIGLFPRPLLIVCKATVLLVAIAFIARPFGGNIRTFTRPDVLAGIIYPETFGEGYYHEDPHEILAPGTMSLLSRRSQTSSAFPDLPSMKTGPKDLEYLRGRLVPKWLDAQSQDYRLYDADQTVNIWWSALFPMPLARGYLDPPSTEQKGYTFWMDASLNRDLEGNEHQLVGTFGYPKEIAINNTLFLIDWYAAKYFEAGHAGPTVFSPLPEFLMAPEYMEKEEILNFNDEKFSTGYQELRYFALADKWVSPILSGVNTPTVGIVSSRQGYETFMRAFADVNWGVGRIIPIYLGRRLDRVSAHQLQALDSLFLYDYDYSDQERAFKTITAYVSGGGKIFIDSGVETKESVSHAAGMPQLFPFERMERTPLGRSWDFSEAAQEFLTEVTFSSFDDPLFDDQEWNFSYPTTDADIREGAEVLLKNHSAPIVIERRLGEGLILWSGMNLPYHAIRKHNPEEIRFFETLLGRVLPPKSDEQTIIPGTILDSRPQQREIRVSGVKGVLLKEQGYNGWVASVTSNGKKRKLPIYQTGPAYPGFMYVRIPDDLQAGEVVVTYHFRGSLINWVTTIGTLVIVIFFSERALLGGYLVGRHALRFRHATHAILRKWWEREDE
;
A
#
# COMPACT_ATOMS: atom_id res chain seq x y z
N MET A 1 45.34 -34.91 19.77
CA MET A 1 44.05 -34.93 19.03
C MET A 1 43.27 -33.60 19.03
N LYS A 2 43.28 -32.76 20.09
CA LYS A 2 42.55 -31.48 20.09
C LYS A 2 43.18 -30.40 19.19
N PHE A 3 44.51 -30.31 19.14
CA PHE A 3 45.23 -29.30 18.32
C PHE A 3 44.98 -29.44 16.81
N THR A 4 45.12 -30.64 16.25
CA THR A 4 44.89 -30.88 14.81
C THR A 4 43.44 -30.62 14.38
N SER A 5 42.47 -30.85 15.26
CA SER A 5 41.05 -30.52 15.03
C SER A 5 40.79 -29.02 15.02
N VAL A 6 41.44 -28.26 15.92
CA VAL A 6 41.37 -26.79 15.96
C VAL A 6 42.02 -26.23 14.71
N VAL A 7 43.25 -26.62 14.38
CA VAL A 7 43.97 -26.15 13.18
C VAL A 7 43.16 -26.41 11.91
N ARG A 8 42.59 -27.61 11.75
CA ARG A 8 41.74 -27.93 10.59
C ARG A 8 40.48 -27.07 10.51
N LYS A 9 39.85 -26.76 11.65
CA LYS A 9 38.68 -25.86 11.69
C LYS A 9 39.08 -24.43 11.34
N THR A 10 40.19 -23.94 11.89
CA THR A 10 40.73 -22.61 11.58
C THR A 10 41.02 -22.45 10.09
N PHE A 11 41.79 -23.38 9.50
CA PHE A 11 42.03 -23.36 8.04
C PHE A 11 40.73 -23.45 7.24
N SER A 12 39.77 -24.28 7.67
CA SER A 12 38.47 -24.35 7.01
C SER A 12 37.72 -23.02 7.03
N ILE A 13 37.76 -22.28 8.14
CA ILE A 13 37.16 -20.95 8.27
C ILE A 13 37.88 -19.97 7.36
N LEU A 14 39.22 -19.93 7.40
CA LEU A 14 40.03 -19.07 6.53
C LEU A 14 39.74 -19.30 5.04
N PHE A 15 39.58 -20.55 4.61
CA PHE A 15 39.19 -20.86 3.23
C PHE A 15 37.76 -20.40 2.86
N HIS A 16 36.84 -20.39 3.83
CA HIS A 16 35.51 -19.82 3.58
C HIS A 16 35.59 -18.29 3.51
N LEU A 17 36.34 -17.64 4.40
CA LEU A 17 36.56 -16.19 4.34
C LEU A 17 37.20 -15.79 3.01
N PHE A 18 38.25 -16.51 2.57
CA PHE A 18 38.87 -16.29 1.28
C PHE A 18 37.88 -16.46 0.12
N ALA A 19 37.08 -17.54 0.12
CA ALA A 19 36.06 -17.75 -0.91
C ALA A 19 35.01 -16.62 -0.94
N MET A 20 34.60 -16.13 0.23
CA MET A 20 33.68 -14.99 0.35
C MET A 20 34.32 -13.71 -0.20
N SER A 21 35.58 -13.44 0.15
CA SER A 21 36.34 -12.30 -0.37
C SER A 21 36.42 -12.34 -1.90
N VAL A 22 36.71 -13.50 -2.49
CA VAL A 22 36.75 -13.64 -3.96
C VAL A 22 35.40 -13.32 -4.60
N ILE A 23 34.28 -13.79 -4.03
CA ILE A 23 32.94 -13.49 -4.54
C ILE A 23 32.65 -11.99 -4.43
N VAL A 24 32.93 -11.38 -3.28
CA VAL A 24 32.72 -9.94 -3.05
C VAL A 24 33.57 -9.10 -3.99
N LEU A 25 34.87 -9.40 -4.12
CA LEU A 25 35.78 -8.70 -5.04
C LEU A 25 35.33 -8.82 -6.49
N THR A 26 34.73 -9.94 -6.88
CA THR A 26 34.15 -10.10 -8.23
C THR A 26 32.93 -9.21 -8.44
N PHE A 27 32.21 -8.86 -7.38
CA PHE A 27 31.03 -7.99 -7.42
C PHE A 27 31.39 -6.48 -7.30
N VAL A 28 32.56 -6.13 -6.75
CA VAL A 28 33.01 -4.74 -6.54
C VAL A 28 32.90 -3.86 -7.80
N PRO A 29 33.23 -4.32 -9.03
CA PRO A 29 33.08 -3.45 -10.20
C PRO A 29 31.64 -3.01 -10.46
N PHE A 30 30.65 -3.91 -10.28
CA PHE A 30 29.23 -3.56 -10.37
C PHE A 30 28.84 -2.61 -9.22
N TRP A 31 29.34 -2.88 -8.01
CA TRP A 31 29.12 -2.04 -6.83
C TRP A 31 29.53 -0.59 -7.09
N SER A 32 30.77 -0.39 -7.54
CA SER A 32 31.34 0.92 -7.83
C SER A 32 30.60 1.64 -8.96
N TRP A 33 30.19 0.91 -9.98
CA TRP A 33 29.36 1.45 -11.06
C TRP A 33 28.00 1.90 -10.55
N TYR A 34 27.24 1.05 -9.84
CA TYR A 34 25.87 1.37 -9.41
C TYR A 34 25.83 2.55 -8.43
N LEU A 35 26.81 2.66 -7.52
CA LEU A 35 26.92 3.81 -6.62
C LEU A 35 27.08 5.12 -7.39
N ARG A 36 27.98 5.15 -8.38
CA ARG A 36 28.32 6.36 -9.15
C ARG A 36 27.37 6.64 -10.31
N TYR A 37 26.53 5.68 -10.68
CA TYR A 37 25.69 5.82 -11.85
C TYR A 37 24.64 6.92 -11.66
N SER A 38 24.53 7.78 -12.66
CA SER A 38 23.49 8.80 -12.85
C SER A 38 23.04 8.73 -14.32
N PRO A 39 21.73 8.66 -14.62
CA PRO A 39 20.58 8.78 -13.71
C PRO A 39 20.32 7.60 -12.77
N LEU A 40 19.49 7.79 -11.74
CA LEU A 40 18.95 6.70 -10.91
C LEU A 40 18.20 5.70 -11.78
N TRP A 41 18.52 4.41 -11.58
CA TRP A 41 17.85 3.31 -12.26
C TRP A 41 16.83 2.62 -11.40
N GLY A 42 15.82 2.09 -12.10
CA GLY A 42 14.68 1.41 -11.53
C GLY A 42 13.49 2.35 -11.45
N VAL A 43 12.41 2.00 -12.17
CA VAL A 43 11.14 2.75 -12.24
C VAL A 43 10.69 3.25 -10.86
N ASP A 44 10.65 2.36 -9.86
CA ASP A 44 10.19 2.64 -8.48
C ASP A 44 11.28 3.13 -7.49
N PHE A 45 12.43 3.65 -7.94
CA PHE A 45 13.46 4.11 -7.00
C PHE A 45 12.93 5.21 -6.07
N TYR A 46 12.29 6.23 -6.63
CA TYR A 46 11.73 7.34 -5.85
C TYR A 46 10.61 6.93 -4.91
N TYR A 47 9.87 5.86 -5.23
CA TYR A 47 8.88 5.30 -4.31
C TYR A 47 9.53 4.84 -3.00
N THR A 48 10.68 4.17 -3.09
CA THR A 48 11.47 3.80 -1.90
C THR A 48 11.99 5.03 -1.16
N ALA A 49 12.47 6.04 -1.88
CA ALA A 49 12.94 7.28 -1.29
C ALA A 49 11.83 8.02 -0.52
N SER A 50 10.65 8.15 -1.12
CA SER A 50 9.45 8.75 -0.52
C SER A 50 9.04 8.05 0.77
N LEU A 51 8.97 6.72 0.78
CA LEU A 51 8.60 5.97 1.99
C LEU A 51 9.64 6.04 3.11
N VAL A 52 10.94 6.02 2.78
CA VAL A 52 12.00 6.22 3.78
C VAL A 52 11.94 7.65 4.33
N ARG A 53 11.68 8.66 3.48
CA ARG A 53 11.54 10.05 3.90
C ARG A 53 10.34 10.26 4.82
N ILE A 54 9.22 9.62 4.53
CA ILE A 54 8.06 9.56 5.42
C ILE A 54 8.47 8.93 6.77
N LEU A 55 9.19 7.81 6.73
CA LEU A 55 9.68 7.15 7.95
C LEU A 55 10.58 8.05 8.80
N MET A 56 11.49 8.81 8.19
CA MET A 56 12.37 9.76 8.89
C MET A 56 11.60 10.84 9.66
N ARG A 57 10.36 11.16 9.26
CA ARG A 57 9.49 12.14 9.92
C ARG A 57 8.54 11.51 10.94
N THR A 58 8.52 10.19 11.05
CA THR A 58 7.60 9.43 11.90
C THR A 58 8.32 8.73 13.05
N ILE A 59 7.57 8.31 14.06
CA ILE A 59 8.10 7.44 15.11
C ILE A 59 8.45 6.08 14.49
N PRO A 60 9.68 5.56 14.67
CA PRO A 60 10.14 4.36 13.97
C PRO A 60 9.45 3.08 14.42
N PHE A 61 8.56 3.07 15.41
CA PHE A 61 7.88 1.82 15.76
C PHE A 61 6.71 1.54 14.79
N PRO A 62 6.66 0.38 14.10
CA PRO A 62 5.69 0.14 13.03
C PRO A 62 4.22 0.34 13.42
N ALA A 63 3.84 -0.02 14.65
CA ALA A 63 2.46 0.13 15.13
C ALA A 63 2.04 1.61 15.29
N LEU A 64 3.01 2.52 15.45
CA LEU A 64 2.83 3.96 15.63
C LEU A 64 3.03 4.76 14.33
N GLY A 65 3.42 4.10 13.24
CA GLY A 65 3.67 4.77 11.96
C GLY A 65 2.38 5.31 11.35
N TRP A 66 2.39 6.59 10.96
CA TRP A 66 1.33 7.26 10.22
C TRP A 66 1.91 7.88 8.97
N ASN A 67 1.37 7.54 7.80
CA ASN A 67 1.74 8.15 6.53
C ASN A 67 0.77 9.29 6.23
N SER A 68 1.07 10.52 6.65
CA SER A 68 0.24 11.70 6.33
C SER A 68 0.47 12.26 4.92
N ALA A 69 1.42 11.71 4.15
CA ALA A 69 1.87 12.33 2.91
C ALA A 69 0.95 12.04 1.71
N TRP A 70 0.15 10.97 1.76
CA TRP A 70 -0.67 10.50 0.63
C TRP A 70 -2.11 10.25 1.05
N PHE A 71 -3.07 10.54 0.16
CA PHE A 71 -4.51 10.23 0.30
C PHE A 71 -5.10 10.65 1.65
N SER A 72 -4.68 11.79 2.16
CA SER A 72 -5.11 12.32 3.46
C SER A 72 -4.82 11.40 4.66
N GLY A 73 -3.84 10.52 4.55
CA GLY A 73 -3.28 9.84 5.71
C GLY A 73 -3.73 8.38 5.88
N SER A 74 -2.79 7.49 6.18
CA SER A 74 -3.10 6.09 6.51
C SER A 74 -2.09 5.49 7.51
N PRO A 75 -2.44 4.43 8.27
CA PRO A 75 -1.47 3.73 9.11
C PRO A 75 -0.33 3.16 8.25
N LEU A 76 0.94 3.36 8.62
CA LEU A 76 2.06 2.97 7.76
C LEU A 76 2.06 1.48 7.37
N LEU A 77 1.68 0.61 8.32
CA LEU A 77 1.51 -0.84 8.11
C LEU A 77 0.39 -1.22 7.11
N SER A 78 -0.35 -0.25 6.57
CA SER A 78 -1.40 -0.50 5.57
C SER A 78 -0.90 -0.36 4.14
N ASN A 79 0.14 0.43 3.88
CA ASN A 79 0.57 0.74 2.52
C ASN A 79 1.38 -0.40 1.87
N TYR A 80 2.51 -0.79 2.48
CA TYR A 80 3.44 -1.73 1.85
C TYR A 80 4.34 -2.46 2.85
N ALA A 81 5.07 -3.47 2.38
CA ALA A 81 6.03 -4.22 3.17
C ALA A 81 7.21 -3.32 3.62
N ILE A 82 7.39 -3.16 4.94
CA ILE A 82 8.21 -2.09 5.52
C ILE A 82 9.67 -2.44 5.86
N LEU A 83 10.04 -3.72 5.88
CA LEU A 83 11.32 -4.15 6.49
C LEU A 83 12.54 -3.44 5.89
N HIS A 84 12.59 -3.35 4.57
CA HIS A 84 13.74 -2.76 3.88
C HIS A 84 13.86 -1.26 4.10
N TYR A 85 12.74 -0.56 4.27
CA TYR A 85 12.76 0.87 4.57
C TYR A 85 13.35 1.15 5.95
N TYR A 86 13.15 0.26 6.93
CA TYR A 86 13.82 0.36 8.24
C TYR A 86 15.32 0.13 8.20
N PHE A 87 15.78 -0.82 7.37
CA PHE A 87 17.20 -1.03 7.17
C PHE A 87 17.85 0.16 6.46
N ILE A 88 17.18 0.75 5.47
CA ILE A 88 17.64 1.97 4.81
C ILE A 88 17.64 3.15 5.80
N LEU A 89 16.58 3.32 6.60
CA LEU A 89 16.48 4.38 7.61
C LEU A 89 17.69 4.34 8.56
N ALA A 90 18.10 3.15 9.01
CA ALA A 90 19.31 3.02 9.85
C ALA A 90 20.59 3.47 9.13
N LEU A 91 20.70 3.30 7.81
CA LEU A 91 21.83 3.79 7.03
C LEU A 91 21.77 5.30 6.79
N THR A 92 20.58 5.92 6.81
CA THR A 92 20.46 7.39 6.65
C THR A 92 21.05 8.19 7.82
N THR A 93 21.43 7.55 8.93
CA THR A 93 22.15 8.23 10.02
C THR A 93 23.61 8.52 9.68
N ILE A 94 24.15 7.88 8.63
CA ILE A 94 25.56 8.00 8.21
C ILE A 94 25.72 8.32 6.71
N LEU A 95 24.71 8.08 5.88
CA LEU A 95 24.70 8.33 4.44
C LEU A 95 23.52 9.23 4.07
N ASP A 96 23.61 9.96 2.95
CA ASP A 96 22.44 10.61 2.37
C ASP A 96 21.39 9.57 1.91
N LEU A 97 20.16 10.02 1.68
CA LEU A 97 19.03 9.15 1.37
C LEU A 97 19.28 8.24 0.16
N PHE A 98 19.81 8.77 -0.94
CA PHE A 98 19.99 8.00 -2.17
C PHE A 98 21.17 7.04 -2.05
N SER A 99 22.26 7.48 -1.43
CA SER A 99 23.40 6.60 -1.11
C SER A 99 23.00 5.47 -0.16
N ALA A 100 22.18 5.74 0.86
CA ALA A 100 21.67 4.73 1.78
C ALA A 100 20.83 3.65 1.07
N ILE A 101 19.94 4.06 0.14
CA ILE A 101 19.15 3.14 -0.68
C ILE A 101 20.05 2.28 -1.55
N LYS A 102 20.95 2.91 -2.33
CA LYS A 102 21.87 2.18 -3.22
C LYS A 102 22.75 1.20 -2.44
N MET A 103 23.29 1.64 -1.30
CA MET A 103 24.10 0.83 -0.40
C MET A 103 23.33 -0.39 0.12
N TRP A 104 22.09 -0.23 0.57
CA TRP A 104 21.28 -1.35 1.04
C TRP A 104 21.00 -2.37 -0.07
N MET A 105 20.70 -1.91 -1.30
CA MET A 105 20.52 -2.81 -2.44
C MET A 105 21.78 -3.64 -2.70
N LEU A 106 22.94 -3.01 -2.69
CA LEU A 106 24.22 -3.68 -2.91
C LEU A 106 24.56 -4.68 -1.78
N LEU A 107 24.32 -4.30 -0.52
CA LEU A 107 24.49 -5.20 0.63
C LEU A 107 23.57 -6.43 0.52
N SER A 108 22.31 -6.24 0.12
CA SER A 108 21.35 -7.33 -0.06
C SER A 108 21.78 -8.29 -1.19
N ALA A 109 22.33 -7.77 -2.29
CA ALA A 109 22.88 -8.58 -3.37
C ALA A 109 24.08 -9.42 -2.90
N THR A 110 25.00 -8.82 -2.14
CA THR A 110 26.11 -9.54 -1.51
C THR A 110 25.60 -10.67 -0.61
N LEU A 111 24.58 -10.41 0.22
CA LEU A 111 23.97 -11.45 1.05
C LEU A 111 23.36 -12.58 0.23
N PHE A 112 22.74 -12.29 -0.93
CA PHE A 112 22.24 -13.30 -1.85
C PHE A 112 23.37 -14.19 -2.41
N PHE A 113 24.47 -13.60 -2.90
CA PHE A 113 25.59 -14.36 -3.47
C PHE A 113 26.29 -15.22 -2.42
N LEU A 114 26.50 -14.67 -1.22
CA LEU A 114 27.10 -15.41 -0.11
C LEU A 114 26.20 -16.55 0.38
N GLY A 115 24.90 -16.31 0.51
CA GLY A 115 23.93 -17.36 0.83
C GLY A 115 23.94 -18.48 -0.22
N SER A 116 23.99 -18.11 -1.50
CA SER A 116 24.05 -19.05 -2.62
C SER A 116 25.32 -19.92 -2.55
N TYR A 117 26.47 -19.30 -2.32
CA TYR A 117 27.74 -20.01 -2.08
C TYR A 117 27.62 -21.06 -0.95
N PHE A 118 27.04 -20.68 0.20
CA PHE A 118 26.89 -21.62 1.30
C PHE A 118 25.92 -22.76 0.98
N ALA A 119 24.84 -22.48 0.26
CA ALA A 119 23.89 -23.51 -0.18
C ALA A 119 24.57 -24.51 -1.13
N PHE A 120 25.32 -23.99 -2.12
CA PHE A 120 26.12 -24.80 -3.05
C PHE A 120 27.17 -25.64 -2.32
N TYR A 121 27.87 -25.07 -1.35
CA TYR A 121 28.90 -25.78 -0.57
C TYR A 121 28.31 -26.89 0.30
N LEU A 122 27.15 -26.65 0.92
CA LEU A 122 26.48 -27.66 1.74
C LEU A 122 26.07 -28.90 0.95
N LEU A 123 25.78 -28.75 -0.35
CA LEU A 123 25.46 -29.84 -1.26
C LEU A 123 26.70 -30.47 -1.89
N SER A 124 27.56 -29.65 -2.51
CA SER A 124 28.70 -30.10 -3.31
C SER A 124 29.88 -30.58 -2.49
N ARG A 125 30.05 -30.07 -1.26
CA ARG A 125 31.28 -30.19 -0.46
C ARG A 125 32.53 -29.64 -1.14
N SER A 126 32.39 -28.86 -2.21
CA SER A 126 33.49 -28.28 -2.98
C SER A 126 33.44 -26.76 -2.88
N ARG A 127 34.45 -26.16 -2.24
CA ARG A 127 34.55 -24.70 -2.15
C ARG A 127 34.75 -24.08 -3.52
N VAL A 128 35.61 -24.67 -4.35
CA VAL A 128 35.92 -24.19 -5.70
C VAL A 128 34.66 -24.16 -6.57
N LEU A 129 33.94 -25.27 -6.69
CA LEU A 129 32.71 -25.31 -7.48
C LEU A 129 31.67 -24.31 -6.96
N SER A 130 31.55 -24.18 -5.63
CA SER A 130 30.59 -23.24 -5.03
C SER A 130 30.95 -21.78 -5.32
N VAL A 131 32.24 -21.43 -5.36
CA VAL A 131 32.71 -20.09 -5.77
C VAL A 131 32.38 -19.85 -7.25
N ILE A 132 32.68 -20.79 -8.14
CA ILE A 132 32.38 -20.66 -9.58
C ILE A 132 30.88 -20.43 -9.80
N LEU A 133 30.03 -21.23 -9.16
CA LEU A 133 28.58 -21.10 -9.30
C LEU A 133 28.06 -19.77 -8.73
N ALA A 134 28.60 -19.31 -7.60
CA ALA A 134 28.24 -18.02 -7.01
C ALA A 134 28.70 -16.84 -7.89
N ILE A 135 29.90 -16.89 -8.46
CA ILE A 135 30.38 -15.90 -9.45
C ILE A 135 29.50 -15.94 -10.71
N GLY A 136 29.08 -17.12 -11.16
CA GLY A 136 28.12 -17.25 -12.27
C GLY A 136 26.79 -16.53 -11.96
N ALA A 137 26.35 -16.53 -10.70
CA ALA A 137 25.19 -15.73 -10.28
C ALA A 137 25.47 -14.22 -10.33
N VAL A 138 26.66 -13.76 -9.91
CA VAL A 138 27.08 -12.35 -10.00
C VAL A 138 26.99 -11.83 -11.44
N TYR A 139 27.38 -12.65 -12.42
CA TYR A 139 27.35 -12.29 -13.84
C TYR A 139 26.02 -12.58 -14.56
N SER A 140 25.00 -13.07 -13.85
CA SER A 140 23.69 -13.33 -14.43
C SER A 140 22.83 -12.06 -14.40
N ILE A 141 22.63 -11.42 -15.55
CA ILE A 141 21.86 -10.17 -15.70
C ILE A 141 20.45 -10.28 -15.12
N GLY A 142 19.82 -11.46 -15.25
CA GLY A 142 18.46 -11.70 -14.77
C GLY A 142 18.29 -11.52 -13.26
N PHE A 143 19.39 -11.55 -12.49
CA PHE A 143 19.39 -11.23 -11.07
C PHE A 143 19.05 -9.75 -10.82
N TYR A 144 19.59 -8.84 -11.62
CA TYR A 144 19.47 -7.40 -11.42
C TYR A 144 18.17 -6.79 -11.97
N GLY A 145 17.29 -7.59 -12.58
CA GLY A 145 16.08 -7.07 -13.24
C GLY A 145 15.15 -6.27 -12.31
N ALA A 146 14.97 -6.72 -11.07
CA ALA A 146 14.17 -5.98 -10.09
C ALA A 146 14.86 -4.69 -9.58
N LEU A 147 16.19 -4.62 -9.64
CA LEU A 147 16.96 -3.44 -9.25
C LEU A 147 16.96 -2.38 -10.36
N LEU A 148 17.24 -2.80 -11.59
CA LEU A 148 17.58 -1.91 -12.69
C LEU A 148 16.43 -1.66 -13.69
N TRP A 149 15.46 -2.57 -13.79
CA TRP A 149 14.33 -2.43 -14.72
C TRP A 149 13.14 -1.86 -13.98
N GLY A 150 12.47 -2.69 -13.18
CA GLY A 150 11.25 -2.25 -12.48
C GLY A 150 11.49 -1.39 -11.25
N GLY A 151 12.72 -1.27 -10.75
CA GLY A 151 13.01 -0.50 -9.53
C GLY A 151 12.28 -1.01 -8.29
N SER A 152 11.79 -2.26 -8.29
CA SER A 152 11.12 -2.89 -7.16
C SER A 152 12.13 -3.25 -6.07
N LEU A 153 12.72 -2.23 -5.45
CA LEU A 153 13.84 -2.33 -4.53
C LEU A 153 13.54 -3.22 -3.31
N PRO A 154 12.35 -3.14 -2.67
CA PRO A 154 12.01 -4.08 -1.60
C PRO A 154 11.94 -5.53 -2.10
N SER A 155 11.44 -5.78 -3.32
CA SER A 155 11.43 -7.13 -3.90
C SER A 155 12.85 -7.61 -4.15
N PHE A 156 13.74 -6.76 -4.70
CA PHE A 156 15.13 -7.09 -4.96
C PHE A 156 15.88 -7.46 -3.67
N ALA A 157 15.80 -6.60 -2.64
CA ALA A 157 16.47 -6.88 -1.37
C ALA A 157 15.90 -8.12 -0.65
N THR A 158 14.63 -8.46 -0.88
CA THR A 158 14.03 -9.68 -0.32
C THR A 158 14.58 -10.96 -0.95
N GLN A 159 15.16 -10.91 -2.16
CA GLN A 159 15.73 -12.08 -2.83
C GLN A 159 16.80 -12.78 -1.97
N ALA A 160 17.56 -12.02 -1.17
CA ALA A 160 18.59 -12.54 -0.27
C ALA A 160 18.08 -13.58 0.74
N PHE A 161 16.80 -13.52 1.14
CA PHE A 161 16.23 -14.42 2.13
C PHE A 161 16.10 -15.86 1.61
N LEU A 162 15.94 -16.06 0.30
CA LEU A 162 15.78 -17.40 -0.30
C LEU A 162 17.00 -18.31 -0.10
N PRO A 163 18.22 -17.96 -0.55
CA PRO A 163 19.36 -18.84 -0.40
C PRO A 163 19.72 -19.10 1.08
N TRP A 164 19.55 -18.10 1.96
CA TRP A 164 19.74 -18.30 3.40
C TRP A 164 18.72 -19.25 4.00
N THR A 165 17.44 -19.15 3.62
CA THR A 165 16.42 -20.13 4.03
C THR A 165 16.83 -21.54 3.60
N ILE A 166 17.29 -21.71 2.36
CA ILE A 166 17.77 -23.00 1.83
C ILE A 166 18.97 -23.52 2.63
N VAL A 167 19.95 -22.67 2.96
CA VAL A 167 21.11 -23.04 3.80
C VAL A 167 20.65 -23.68 5.10
N PHE A 168 19.71 -23.06 5.82
CA PHE A 168 19.25 -23.58 7.10
C PHE A 168 18.36 -24.81 6.98
N VAL A 169 17.56 -24.92 5.91
CA VAL A 169 16.84 -26.17 5.60
C VAL A 169 17.83 -27.30 5.31
N LEU A 170 18.88 -27.08 4.53
CA LEU A 170 19.93 -28.07 4.28
C LEU A 170 20.65 -28.49 5.56
N MET A 171 20.98 -27.53 6.42
CA MET A 171 21.58 -27.82 7.73
C MET A 171 20.64 -28.65 8.60
N HIS A 172 19.33 -28.36 8.59
CA HIS A 172 18.33 -29.15 9.29
C HIS A 172 18.25 -30.58 8.74
N LEU A 173 18.11 -30.74 7.42
CA LEU A 173 18.01 -32.05 6.77
C LEU A 173 19.24 -32.91 7.07
N ARG A 174 20.44 -32.30 7.12
CA ARG A 174 21.70 -33.00 7.43
C ARG A 174 21.86 -33.35 8.91
N THR A 175 21.61 -32.40 9.82
CA THR A 175 21.94 -32.54 11.25
C THR A 175 20.78 -32.98 12.11
N ARG A 176 19.55 -32.91 11.59
CA ARG A 176 18.28 -33.18 12.30
C ARG A 176 18.00 -32.25 13.49
N ARG A 177 18.77 -31.17 13.65
CA ARG A 177 18.58 -30.20 14.74
C ARG A 177 17.42 -29.25 14.40
N ARG A 178 16.43 -29.14 15.29
CA ARG A 178 15.26 -28.26 15.10
C ARG A 178 15.60 -26.77 15.07
N ARG A 179 16.72 -26.35 15.68
CA ARG A 179 17.17 -24.96 15.68
C ARG A 179 17.29 -24.35 14.27
N TYR A 180 17.76 -25.14 13.30
CA TYR A 180 17.91 -24.68 11.92
C TYR A 180 16.56 -24.60 11.19
N LEU A 181 15.59 -25.45 11.56
CA LEU A 181 14.23 -25.35 11.05
C LEU A 181 13.57 -24.05 11.54
N TYR A 182 13.70 -23.73 12.84
CA TYR A 182 13.18 -22.47 13.37
C TYR A 182 13.85 -21.25 12.75
N PHE A 183 15.17 -21.27 12.58
CA PHE A 183 15.88 -20.18 11.93
C PHE A 183 15.49 -19.99 10.46
N SER A 184 15.30 -21.10 9.72
CA SER A 184 14.74 -21.01 8.36
C SER A 184 13.33 -20.41 8.36
N GLY A 185 12.49 -20.78 9.32
CA GLY A 185 11.15 -20.23 9.47
C GLY A 185 11.16 -18.72 9.76
N VAL A 186 12.06 -18.26 10.64
CA VAL A 186 12.23 -16.84 10.96
C VAL A 186 12.71 -16.04 9.74
N ILE A 187 13.75 -16.50 9.04
CA ILE A 187 14.24 -15.83 7.82
C ILE A 187 13.14 -15.77 6.76
N ALA A 188 12.45 -16.88 6.52
CA ALA A 188 11.34 -16.90 5.57
C ALA A 188 10.17 -16.00 6.02
N GLY A 189 9.87 -15.90 7.31
CA GLY A 189 8.86 -14.98 7.83
C GLY A 189 9.25 -13.51 7.70
N LEU A 190 10.52 -13.17 7.94
CA LEU A 190 11.04 -11.81 7.69
C LEU A 190 10.97 -11.45 6.20
N SER A 191 11.10 -12.42 5.30
CA SER A 191 10.90 -12.16 3.87
C SER A 191 9.48 -11.71 3.54
N ILE A 192 8.46 -12.09 4.34
CA ILE A 192 7.09 -11.58 4.20
C ILE A 192 7.06 -10.07 4.49
N TRP A 193 7.79 -9.62 5.51
CA TRP A 193 7.96 -8.20 5.85
C TRP A 193 8.77 -7.40 4.84
N GLY A 194 9.64 -8.06 4.09
CA GLY A 194 10.40 -7.45 3.00
C GLY A 194 9.57 -7.33 1.73
N HIS A 195 8.99 -8.45 1.27
CA HIS A 195 8.08 -8.53 0.14
C HIS A 195 7.41 -9.93 0.09
N PRO A 196 6.07 -10.05 0.30
CA PRO A 196 5.39 -11.35 0.48
C PRO A 196 5.51 -12.28 -0.74
N GLN A 197 5.62 -11.72 -1.94
CA GLN A 197 5.86 -12.46 -3.19
C GLN A 197 7.02 -13.46 -3.10
N VAL A 198 8.17 -13.06 -2.51
CA VAL A 198 9.34 -13.96 -2.47
C VAL A 198 9.07 -15.18 -1.60
N PHE A 199 8.34 -14.99 -0.51
CA PHE A 199 7.90 -16.08 0.38
C PHE A 199 6.96 -17.06 -0.34
N ILE A 200 5.94 -16.53 -1.01
CA ILE A 200 4.88 -17.31 -1.65
C ILE A 200 5.40 -18.02 -2.89
N ALA A 201 5.99 -17.28 -3.83
CA ALA A 201 6.32 -17.80 -5.16
C ALA A 201 7.60 -18.63 -5.18
N TYR A 202 8.56 -18.40 -4.27
CA TYR A 202 9.89 -19.02 -4.36
C TYR A 202 10.28 -19.81 -3.12
N ILE A 203 10.22 -19.20 -1.93
CA ILE A 203 10.66 -19.87 -0.69
C ILE A 203 9.76 -21.07 -0.37
N THR A 204 8.45 -20.90 -0.39
CA THR A 204 7.51 -21.97 -0.02
C THR A 204 7.63 -23.19 -0.95
N PRO A 205 7.60 -23.05 -2.30
CA PRO A 205 7.83 -24.17 -3.21
C PRO A 205 9.20 -24.84 -3.04
N ALA A 206 10.26 -24.04 -2.84
CA ALA A 206 11.61 -24.56 -2.60
C ALA A 206 11.68 -25.45 -1.37
N VAL A 207 11.15 -24.96 -0.25
CA VAL A 207 11.16 -25.69 1.02
C VAL A 207 10.22 -26.90 0.96
N ALA A 208 9.07 -26.79 0.30
CA ALA A 208 8.16 -27.91 0.06
C ALA A 208 8.85 -29.03 -0.72
N ALA A 209 9.50 -28.72 -1.85
CA ALA A 209 10.25 -29.71 -2.63
C ALA A 209 11.34 -30.40 -1.79
N MET A 210 12.10 -29.62 -1.01
CA MET A 210 13.16 -30.15 -0.16
C MET A 210 12.66 -31.05 0.98
N TYR A 211 11.51 -30.77 1.61
CA TYR A 211 10.98 -31.68 2.64
C TYR A 211 10.20 -32.84 2.04
N LEU A 212 9.32 -32.60 1.08
CA LEU A 212 8.35 -33.58 0.59
C LEU A 212 8.96 -34.54 -0.44
N LEU A 213 9.91 -34.09 -1.27
CA LEU A 213 10.50 -34.89 -2.35
C LEU A 213 11.87 -35.50 -1.99
N THR A 214 12.53 -35.09 -0.91
CA THR A 214 13.84 -35.67 -0.55
C THR A 214 13.70 -37.09 0.01
N PHE A 215 14.28 -38.06 -0.70
CA PHE A 215 14.35 -39.45 -0.25
C PHE A 215 15.51 -39.64 0.75
N MET A 216 15.25 -39.35 2.01
CA MET A 216 16.21 -39.58 3.10
C MET A 216 16.01 -40.97 3.73
N LYS A 217 17.05 -41.80 3.68
CA LYS A 217 17.07 -43.11 4.36
C LYS A 217 16.76 -42.92 5.86
N GLY A 218 15.68 -43.56 6.32
CA GLY A 218 15.27 -43.57 7.73
C GLY A 218 14.34 -42.43 8.19
N ARG A 219 13.76 -41.62 7.31
CA ARG A 219 12.76 -40.59 7.71
C ARG A 219 11.40 -40.84 7.03
N LYS A 220 10.37 -41.12 7.84
CA LYS A 220 8.99 -41.28 7.36
C LYS A 220 8.48 -39.97 6.73
N PHE A 221 7.62 -40.07 5.72
CA PHE A 221 6.98 -38.90 5.09
C PHE A 221 6.30 -37.99 6.11
N ARG A 222 5.58 -38.55 7.09
CA ARG A 222 4.93 -37.82 8.20
C ARG A 222 5.88 -36.84 8.91
N THR A 223 7.10 -37.25 9.25
CA THR A 223 8.07 -36.37 9.93
C THR A 223 8.54 -35.22 9.02
N ARG A 224 8.62 -35.47 7.71
CA ARG A 224 9.00 -34.46 6.71
C ARG A 224 7.87 -33.45 6.54
N LEU A 225 6.63 -33.91 6.43
CA LEU A 225 5.43 -33.07 6.39
C LEU A 225 5.31 -32.21 7.66
N ILE A 226 5.46 -32.79 8.85
CA ILE A 226 5.44 -32.01 10.10
C ILE A 226 6.55 -30.94 10.11
N SER A 227 7.73 -31.24 9.58
CA SER A 227 8.82 -30.24 9.52
C SER A 227 8.46 -29.09 8.57
N PHE A 228 7.86 -29.40 7.41
CA PHE A 228 7.37 -28.39 6.47
C PHE A 228 6.24 -27.54 7.07
N LEU A 229 5.25 -28.17 7.72
CA LEU A 229 4.17 -27.45 8.40
C LEU A 229 4.69 -26.58 9.54
N THR A 230 5.68 -27.08 10.30
CA THR A 230 6.33 -26.27 11.35
C THR A 230 7.06 -25.07 10.76
N PHE A 231 7.75 -25.24 9.62
CA PHE A 231 8.37 -24.13 8.89
C PHE A 231 7.31 -23.08 8.51
N LEU A 232 6.21 -23.49 7.88
CA LEU A 232 5.13 -22.59 7.46
C LEU A 232 4.52 -21.84 8.64
N VAL A 233 4.18 -22.54 9.73
CA VAL A 233 3.61 -21.92 10.92
C VAL A 233 4.56 -20.86 11.50
N VAL A 234 5.84 -21.18 11.65
CA VAL A 234 6.82 -20.20 12.16
C VAL A 234 6.95 -19.01 11.22
N SER A 235 7.00 -19.22 9.91
CA SER A 235 7.10 -18.13 8.94
C SER A 235 5.87 -17.23 8.94
N ILE A 236 4.66 -17.80 8.97
CA ILE A 236 3.41 -17.04 9.00
C ILE A 236 3.28 -16.26 10.30
N LEU A 237 3.64 -16.86 11.45
CA LEU A 237 3.64 -16.18 12.74
C LEU A 237 4.61 -15.00 12.79
N VAL A 238 5.78 -15.13 12.15
CA VAL A 238 6.71 -14.01 11.99
C VAL A 238 6.16 -12.99 10.98
N GLY A 239 5.48 -13.39 9.92
CA GLY A 239 4.87 -12.50 8.92
C GLY A 239 3.54 -11.87 9.31
N LEU A 240 3.06 -12.08 10.54
CA LEU A 240 1.65 -11.91 10.91
C LEU A 240 1.06 -10.51 10.61
N PRO A 241 1.74 -9.37 10.86
CA PRO A 241 1.16 -8.05 10.64
C PRO A 241 0.77 -7.80 9.18
N LEU A 242 1.52 -8.36 8.24
CA LEU A 242 1.20 -8.26 6.82
C LEU A 242 0.25 -9.36 6.36
N VAL A 243 0.39 -10.59 6.87
CA VAL A 243 -0.50 -11.71 6.50
C VAL A 243 -1.94 -11.40 6.89
N TYR A 244 -2.18 -10.90 8.11
CA TYR A 244 -3.52 -10.57 8.60
C TYR A 244 -4.26 -9.58 7.70
N ARG A 245 -3.53 -8.61 7.13
CA ARG A 245 -4.10 -7.55 6.29
C ARG A 245 -4.29 -7.97 4.84
N ASN A 246 -3.49 -8.92 4.38
CA ASN A 246 -3.45 -9.37 2.99
C ASN A 246 -4.02 -10.78 2.80
N VAL A 247 -4.89 -11.25 3.70
CA VAL A 247 -5.55 -12.56 3.53
C VAL A 247 -6.33 -12.58 2.21
N GLY A 248 -6.95 -11.46 1.82
CA GLY A 248 -7.58 -11.28 0.51
C GLY A 248 -6.60 -11.40 -0.66
N ALA A 249 -5.33 -11.02 -0.51
CA ALA A 249 -4.32 -11.17 -1.56
C ALA A 249 -4.01 -12.64 -1.89
N LEU A 250 -4.34 -13.58 -0.98
CA LEU A 250 -4.25 -15.02 -1.26
C LEU A 250 -5.28 -15.48 -2.30
N THR A 251 -6.34 -14.72 -2.56
CA THR A 251 -7.29 -15.02 -3.63
C THR A 251 -6.69 -14.82 -5.03
N TYR A 252 -5.61 -14.02 -5.15
CA TYR A 252 -4.89 -13.74 -6.39
C TYR A 252 -3.60 -14.56 -6.55
N LEU A 253 -3.48 -15.71 -5.88
CA LEU A 253 -2.28 -16.56 -5.96
C LEU A 253 -2.01 -17.07 -7.38
N VAL A 254 -3.06 -17.29 -8.17
CA VAL A 254 -3.00 -17.62 -9.58
C VAL A 254 -3.93 -16.66 -10.31
N VAL A 255 -3.36 -15.81 -11.15
CA VAL A 255 -4.11 -14.88 -11.99
C VAL A 255 -4.13 -15.46 -13.41
N PRO A 256 -5.23 -16.10 -13.84
CA PRO A 256 -5.45 -16.38 -15.26
C PRO A 256 -5.65 -15.04 -16.00
N GLY A 257 -5.29 -14.98 -17.29
CA GLY A 257 -5.47 -13.75 -18.06
C GLY A 257 -4.50 -12.63 -17.68
N SER A 258 -3.29 -12.93 -17.18
CA SER A 258 -2.38 -11.89 -16.65
C SER A 258 -1.93 -10.84 -17.70
N TYR A 259 -2.20 -11.08 -18.98
CA TYR A 259 -2.03 -10.10 -20.05
C TYR A 259 -3.07 -8.98 -19.98
N GLU A 260 -4.30 -9.26 -19.54
CA GLU A 260 -5.38 -8.27 -19.38
C GLU A 260 -5.04 -7.27 -18.27
N VAL A 261 -4.38 -7.73 -17.21
CA VAL A 261 -3.90 -6.87 -16.11
C VAL A 261 -2.80 -5.92 -16.58
N GLY A 262 -1.92 -6.37 -17.47
CA GLY A 262 -0.89 -5.51 -18.09
C GLY A 262 -1.42 -4.61 -19.21
N ALA A 263 -2.58 -4.94 -19.79
CA ALA A 263 -3.27 -4.16 -20.81
C ALA A 263 -4.22 -3.13 -20.19
N SER A 264 -4.69 -3.32 -18.95
CA SER A 264 -5.61 -2.38 -18.27
C SER A 264 -5.05 -0.97 -18.03
N SER A 265 -3.76 -0.73 -18.26
CA SER A 265 -3.12 0.59 -18.22
C SER A 265 -2.96 1.24 -19.61
N VAL A 266 -3.43 0.59 -20.68
CA VAL A 266 -3.37 1.10 -22.05
C VAL A 266 -4.75 0.96 -22.66
N THR A 267 -5.26 2.03 -23.24
CA THR A 267 -6.53 2.10 -23.98
C THR A 267 -6.80 0.83 -24.78
N HIS A 268 -8.04 0.31 -24.71
CA HIS A 268 -8.54 -0.91 -25.35
C HIS A 268 -8.41 -0.90 -26.90
N GLU A 269 -7.19 -0.93 -27.42
CA GLU A 269 -6.89 -1.18 -28.82
C GLU A 269 -6.49 -2.65 -28.99
N PRO A 270 -7.23 -3.46 -29.78
CA PRO A 270 -6.93 -4.87 -30.04
C PRO A 270 -5.52 -5.13 -30.62
N ARG A 271 -4.92 -4.12 -31.27
CA ARG A 271 -3.54 -4.20 -31.81
C ARG A 271 -2.47 -4.17 -30.71
N ILE A 272 -2.71 -3.41 -29.63
CA ILE A 272 -1.78 -3.29 -28.50
C ILE A 272 -1.78 -4.59 -27.69
N GLU A 273 -2.94 -5.22 -27.52
CA GLU A 273 -3.09 -6.52 -26.86
C GLU A 273 -2.25 -7.62 -27.54
N GLY A 274 -2.26 -7.68 -28.88
CA GLY A 274 -1.42 -8.61 -29.63
C GLY A 274 0.09 -8.36 -29.46
N GLY A 275 0.50 -7.09 -29.38
CA GLY A 275 1.88 -6.69 -29.12
C GLY A 275 2.37 -7.04 -27.71
N VAL A 276 1.56 -6.76 -26.69
CA VAL A 276 1.81 -7.12 -25.29
C VAL A 276 1.89 -8.64 -25.13
N PHE A 277 0.98 -9.37 -25.76
CA PHE A 277 0.99 -10.84 -25.77
C PHE A 277 2.27 -11.39 -26.40
N ALA A 278 2.65 -10.91 -27.58
CA ALA A 278 3.89 -11.30 -28.25
C ALA A 278 5.15 -10.92 -27.43
N PHE A 279 5.12 -9.78 -26.74
CA PHE A 279 6.17 -9.40 -25.81
C PHE A 279 6.26 -10.40 -24.65
N LEU A 280 5.16 -10.69 -23.96
CA LEU A 280 5.11 -11.61 -22.82
C LEU A 280 5.55 -13.03 -23.19
N GLN A 281 5.13 -13.54 -24.34
CA GLN A 281 5.54 -14.86 -24.84
C GLN A 281 7.06 -15.00 -25.05
N LYS A 282 7.76 -13.90 -25.35
CA LYS A 282 9.21 -13.89 -25.54
C LYS A 282 9.98 -13.79 -24.22
N GLN A 283 9.36 -13.31 -23.14
CA GLN A 283 10.06 -13.08 -21.87
C GLN A 283 10.62 -14.37 -21.22
N PRO A 284 9.96 -15.54 -21.26
CA PRO A 284 10.50 -16.78 -20.69
C PRO A 284 11.91 -17.15 -21.18
N LEU A 285 12.26 -16.81 -22.43
CA LEU A 285 13.59 -17.05 -22.99
C LEU A 285 14.69 -16.31 -22.21
N ARG A 286 14.35 -15.23 -21.51
CA ARG A 286 15.29 -14.51 -20.64
C ARG A 286 15.81 -15.33 -19.48
N GLY A 287 15.09 -16.37 -19.05
CA GLY A 287 15.62 -17.34 -18.12
C GLY A 287 16.94 -17.96 -18.62
N ILE A 288 17.08 -18.11 -19.94
CA ILE A 288 18.29 -18.62 -20.60
C ILE A 288 19.24 -17.49 -20.97
N THR A 289 18.77 -16.45 -21.67
CA THR A 289 19.66 -15.39 -22.20
C THR A 289 20.24 -14.47 -21.14
N ASP A 290 19.60 -14.38 -19.97
CA ASP A 290 20.00 -13.45 -18.91
C ASP A 290 20.67 -14.18 -17.75
N THR A 291 20.89 -15.49 -17.90
CA THR A 291 21.65 -16.32 -16.97
C THR A 291 22.98 -16.69 -17.60
N GLN A 292 24.05 -16.67 -16.80
CA GLN A 292 25.39 -16.88 -17.34
C GLN A 292 25.52 -18.27 -18.02
N PRO A 293 25.87 -18.36 -19.32
CA PRO A 293 25.85 -19.62 -20.07
C PRO A 293 26.73 -20.73 -19.47
N LEU A 294 27.82 -20.37 -18.79
CA LEU A 294 28.68 -21.31 -18.08
C LEU A 294 27.91 -22.18 -17.08
N LEU A 295 26.89 -21.63 -16.41
CA LEU A 295 26.08 -22.39 -15.45
C LEU A 295 25.34 -23.54 -16.14
N TYR A 296 24.80 -23.31 -17.34
CA TYR A 296 24.15 -24.34 -18.14
C TYR A 296 25.15 -25.40 -18.62
N ILE A 297 26.33 -24.97 -19.08
CA ILE A 297 27.39 -25.90 -19.50
C ILE A 297 27.79 -26.81 -18.34
N ILE A 298 28.00 -26.24 -17.15
CA ILE A 298 28.35 -27.00 -15.95
C ILE A 298 27.26 -28.02 -15.62
N VAL A 299 25.98 -27.62 -15.55
CA VAL A 299 24.91 -28.55 -15.15
C VAL A 299 24.73 -29.66 -16.19
N VAL A 300 24.87 -29.38 -17.49
CA VAL A 300 24.78 -30.38 -18.56
C VAL A 300 25.93 -31.38 -18.45
N LEU A 301 27.18 -30.92 -18.36
CA LEU A 301 28.35 -31.80 -18.24
C LEU A 301 28.25 -32.68 -16.99
N LEU A 302 27.87 -32.10 -15.85
CA LEU A 302 27.67 -32.87 -14.62
C LEU A 302 26.53 -33.89 -14.74
N SER A 303 25.44 -33.52 -15.42
CA SER A 303 24.30 -34.42 -15.65
C SER A 303 24.69 -35.60 -16.54
N LEU A 304 25.44 -35.38 -17.63
CA LEU A 304 25.94 -36.44 -18.51
C LEU A 304 26.82 -37.42 -17.74
N VAL A 305 27.80 -36.92 -16.97
CA VAL A 305 28.68 -37.76 -16.14
C VAL A 305 27.87 -38.53 -15.09
N TYR A 306 26.87 -37.89 -14.49
CA TYR A 306 26.02 -38.50 -13.48
C TYR A 306 25.12 -39.61 -14.03
N VAL A 307 24.49 -39.39 -15.17
CA VAL A 307 23.66 -40.38 -15.85
C VAL A 307 24.51 -41.59 -16.24
N SER A 308 25.68 -41.38 -16.84
CA SER A 308 26.63 -42.47 -17.16
C SER A 308 27.04 -43.25 -15.90
N ALA A 309 27.34 -42.56 -14.80
CA ALA A 309 27.69 -43.20 -13.53
C ALA A 309 26.52 -44.01 -12.93
N LEU A 310 25.27 -43.57 -13.10
CA LEU A 310 24.09 -44.31 -12.66
C LEU A 310 23.91 -45.63 -13.43
N PHE A 311 24.11 -45.61 -14.75
CA PHE A 311 24.05 -46.81 -15.60
C PHE A 311 25.14 -47.82 -15.23
N ILE A 312 26.38 -47.34 -15.04
CA ILE A 312 27.53 -48.21 -14.71
C ILE A 312 27.37 -48.89 -13.34
N ARG A 313 26.82 -48.19 -12.33
CA ARG A 313 26.78 -48.69 -10.94
C ARG A 313 25.44 -49.29 -10.50
N ARG A 314 24.43 -49.39 -11.39
CA ARG A 314 23.06 -49.92 -11.11
C ARG A 314 22.43 -49.38 -9.80
N GLY A 315 22.79 -48.16 -9.39
CA GLY A 315 22.53 -47.64 -8.06
C GLY A 315 21.30 -46.73 -7.98
N ARG A 316 20.07 -47.29 -8.03
CA ARG A 316 18.80 -46.52 -7.95
C ARG A 316 18.70 -45.60 -6.72
N GLN A 317 19.40 -45.89 -5.63
CA GLN A 317 19.38 -45.07 -4.40
C GLN A 317 20.08 -43.70 -4.53
N GLY A 318 20.80 -43.44 -5.63
CA GLY A 318 21.49 -42.16 -5.85
C GLY A 318 20.58 -41.01 -6.29
N PHE A 319 19.52 -41.32 -7.05
CA PHE A 319 18.66 -40.33 -7.69
C PHE A 319 17.83 -39.52 -6.70
N GLY A 320 17.31 -40.17 -5.65
CA GLY A 320 16.42 -39.53 -4.68
C GLY A 320 17.03 -38.39 -3.85
N ARG A 321 18.36 -38.19 -3.89
CA ARG A 321 19.04 -37.03 -3.28
C ARG A 321 19.21 -35.85 -4.25
N VAL A 322 19.15 -36.09 -5.56
CA VAL A 322 19.23 -35.08 -6.61
C VAL A 322 17.83 -34.63 -7.02
N PHE A 323 16.85 -35.54 -6.98
CA PHE A 323 15.48 -35.33 -7.41
C PHE A 323 14.79 -34.03 -6.91
N PRO A 324 14.90 -33.62 -5.64
CA PRO A 324 14.28 -32.37 -5.18
C PRO A 324 14.77 -31.13 -5.94
N TYR A 325 16.06 -31.08 -6.27
CA TYR A 325 16.67 -29.95 -6.99
C TYR A 325 16.36 -30.01 -8.48
N LEU A 326 16.24 -31.23 -9.04
CA LEU A 326 15.74 -31.41 -10.40
C LEU A 326 14.28 -30.97 -10.51
N ALA A 327 13.44 -31.34 -9.53
CA ALA A 327 12.04 -30.93 -9.47
C ALA A 327 11.91 -29.40 -9.37
N LEU A 328 12.76 -28.73 -8.59
CA LEU A 328 12.79 -27.26 -8.53
C LEU A 328 13.26 -26.63 -9.83
N PHE A 329 14.30 -27.17 -10.45
CA PHE A 329 14.76 -26.71 -11.76
C PHE A 329 13.64 -26.85 -12.81
N VAL A 330 12.97 -28.00 -12.88
CA VAL A 330 11.85 -28.24 -13.80
C VAL A 330 10.66 -27.34 -13.48
N TRP A 331 10.28 -27.22 -12.21
CA TRP A 331 9.20 -26.33 -11.76
C TRP A 331 9.46 -24.89 -12.17
N TYR A 332 10.70 -24.39 -12.05
CA TYR A 332 11.04 -23.03 -12.44
C TYR A 332 10.81 -22.78 -13.93
N PHE A 333 11.27 -23.68 -14.82
CA PHE A 333 11.04 -23.53 -16.25
C PHE A 333 9.58 -23.75 -16.64
N PHE A 334 8.89 -24.66 -15.95
CA PHE A 334 7.44 -24.83 -16.11
C PHE A 334 6.69 -23.56 -15.70
N TYR A 335 7.11 -22.91 -14.63
CA TYR A 335 6.55 -21.63 -14.17
C TYR A 335 6.81 -20.51 -15.18
N LEU A 336 8.02 -20.38 -15.74
CA LEU A 336 8.29 -19.45 -16.83
C LEU A 336 7.44 -19.73 -18.07
N TRP A 337 7.25 -21.01 -18.41
CA TRP A 337 6.39 -21.42 -19.53
C TRP A 337 4.93 -21.01 -19.30
N LEU A 338 4.39 -21.27 -18.09
CA LEU A 338 3.05 -20.85 -17.71
C LEU A 338 2.88 -19.32 -17.78
N PHE A 339 3.88 -18.57 -17.32
CA PHE A 339 3.88 -17.11 -17.44
C PHE A 339 3.80 -16.66 -18.91
N GLY A 340 4.59 -17.27 -19.79
CA GLY A 340 4.50 -17.02 -21.24
C GLY A 340 3.14 -17.37 -21.85
N ARG A 341 2.31 -18.13 -21.16
CA ARG A 341 0.92 -18.45 -21.53
C ARG A 341 -0.13 -17.59 -20.83
N GLY A 342 0.28 -16.52 -20.15
CA GLY A 342 -0.63 -15.61 -19.45
C GLY A 342 -1.15 -16.15 -18.11
N ILE A 343 -0.47 -17.15 -17.54
CA ILE A 343 -0.78 -17.69 -16.21
C ILE A 343 0.29 -17.20 -15.25
N SER A 344 -0.03 -16.16 -14.48
CA SER A 344 0.87 -15.59 -13.49
C SER A 344 0.62 -16.19 -12.12
N MET A 345 1.64 -16.80 -11.51
CA MET A 345 1.61 -17.15 -10.08
C MET A 345 2.23 -15.99 -9.30
N PHE A 346 1.38 -15.07 -8.81
CA PHE A 346 1.68 -14.02 -7.83
C PHE A 346 3.06 -13.34 -7.99
N HIS A 347 3.36 -12.66 -9.12
CA HIS A 347 4.70 -12.07 -9.30
C HIS A 347 4.81 -10.60 -9.74
N GLY A 348 3.71 -9.86 -9.88
CA GLY A 348 3.72 -8.38 -9.95
C GLY A 348 4.64 -7.75 -11.02
N GLY A 349 5.01 -8.49 -12.08
CA GLY A 349 5.89 -8.03 -13.17
C GLY A 349 6.87 -9.09 -13.69
N TRP A 350 7.12 -9.10 -15.01
CA TRP A 350 7.97 -10.09 -15.68
C TRP A 350 9.46 -10.01 -15.26
N TYR A 351 9.94 -8.81 -14.94
CA TYR A 351 11.33 -8.55 -14.53
C TYR A 351 11.70 -9.19 -13.17
N ARG A 352 10.72 -9.70 -12.42
CA ARG A 352 10.90 -10.39 -11.13
C ARG A 352 10.99 -11.91 -11.24
N LEU A 353 10.98 -12.46 -12.47
CA LEU A 353 10.94 -13.90 -12.69
C LEU A 353 12.32 -14.55 -12.73
N PHE A 354 13.32 -13.88 -13.32
CA PHE A 354 14.53 -14.57 -13.77
C PHE A 354 15.64 -14.70 -12.73
N TRP A 355 15.58 -13.94 -11.64
CA TRP A 355 16.65 -13.83 -10.64
C TRP A 355 16.99 -15.16 -9.96
N THR A 356 16.06 -16.13 -9.93
CA THR A 356 16.30 -17.44 -9.30
C THR A 356 17.00 -18.46 -10.19
N ALA A 357 17.07 -18.24 -11.52
CA ALA A 357 17.73 -19.16 -12.45
C ALA A 357 19.15 -19.58 -12.02
N PRO A 358 20.09 -18.64 -11.73
CA PRO A 358 21.44 -19.03 -11.33
C PRO A 358 21.47 -19.84 -10.02
N LEU A 359 20.55 -19.56 -9.10
CA LEU A 359 20.42 -20.31 -7.85
C LEU A 359 19.95 -21.76 -8.11
N TRP A 360 18.91 -21.97 -8.91
CA TRP A 360 18.39 -23.31 -9.20
C TRP A 360 19.40 -24.17 -9.96
N ILE A 361 20.06 -23.60 -10.97
CA ILE A 361 21.11 -24.30 -11.73
C ILE A 361 22.27 -24.66 -10.80
N GLY A 362 22.69 -23.72 -9.94
CA GLY A 362 23.78 -23.95 -9.00
C GLY A 362 23.44 -25.01 -7.93
N LEU A 363 22.21 -25.05 -7.44
CA LEU A 363 21.74 -26.08 -6.49
C LEU A 363 21.73 -27.47 -7.14
N LEU A 364 21.19 -27.59 -8.36
CA LEU A 364 21.17 -28.85 -9.10
C LEU A 364 22.60 -29.34 -9.41
N SER A 365 23.45 -28.46 -9.93
CA SER A 365 24.87 -28.74 -10.19
C SER A 365 25.60 -29.22 -8.93
N SER A 366 25.37 -28.53 -7.81
CA SER A 366 25.98 -28.86 -6.53
C SER A 366 25.49 -30.20 -5.97
N ALA A 367 24.20 -30.52 -6.12
CA ALA A 367 23.64 -31.79 -5.70
C ALA A 367 24.18 -32.97 -6.52
N ILE A 368 24.27 -32.80 -7.85
CA ILE A 368 24.85 -33.79 -8.77
C ILE A 368 26.32 -34.02 -8.40
N TRP A 369 27.11 -32.96 -8.31
CA TRP A 369 28.53 -33.03 -7.96
C TRP A 369 28.76 -33.72 -6.61
N GLY A 370 28.02 -33.31 -5.58
CA GLY A 370 28.12 -33.91 -4.25
C GLY A 370 27.84 -35.41 -4.25
N ARG A 371 27.01 -35.90 -5.19
CA ARG A 371 26.77 -37.33 -5.37
C ARG A 371 27.87 -38.00 -6.17
N LEU A 372 28.35 -37.39 -7.26
CA LEU A 372 29.45 -37.89 -8.09
C LEU A 372 30.73 -38.14 -7.28
N ILE A 373 31.07 -37.24 -6.35
CA ILE A 373 32.23 -37.41 -5.46
C ILE A 373 32.17 -38.75 -4.69
N GLY A 374 30.98 -39.18 -4.29
CA GLY A 374 30.79 -40.45 -3.58
C GLY A 374 30.80 -41.68 -4.49
N LEU A 375 30.82 -41.50 -5.81
CA LEU A 375 30.76 -42.56 -6.82
C LEU A 375 32.10 -42.82 -7.50
N PHE A 376 33.16 -42.03 -7.30
CA PHE A 376 34.44 -42.25 -7.96
C PHE A 376 35.56 -42.66 -6.99
N PRO A 377 36.50 -43.52 -7.41
CA PRO A 377 37.70 -43.82 -6.64
C PRO A 377 38.60 -42.57 -6.52
N ARG A 378 39.39 -42.50 -5.43
CA ARG A 378 40.23 -41.34 -5.09
C ARG A 378 41.08 -40.74 -6.23
N PRO A 379 41.77 -41.51 -7.11
CA PRO A 379 42.59 -40.92 -8.16
C PRO A 379 41.77 -40.17 -9.23
N LEU A 380 40.63 -40.72 -9.66
CA LEU A 380 39.74 -40.04 -10.61
C LEU A 380 39.13 -38.77 -9.99
N LEU A 381 38.88 -38.80 -8.68
CA LEU A 381 38.42 -37.64 -7.91
C LEU A 381 39.45 -36.49 -7.91
N ILE A 382 40.74 -36.82 -7.87
CA ILE A 382 41.83 -35.82 -7.92
C ILE A 382 41.83 -35.15 -9.29
N VAL A 383 41.74 -35.92 -10.37
CA VAL A 383 41.66 -35.40 -11.76
C VAL A 383 40.44 -34.50 -11.94
N CYS A 384 39.27 -34.93 -11.45
CA CYS A 384 38.04 -34.11 -11.50
C CYS A 384 38.19 -32.79 -10.73
N LYS A 385 38.79 -32.83 -9.53
CA LYS A 385 39.04 -31.63 -8.71
C LYS A 385 40.06 -30.70 -9.35
N ALA A 386 41.12 -31.23 -9.95
CA ALA A 386 42.13 -30.47 -10.67
C ALA A 386 41.52 -29.79 -11.91
N THR A 387 40.68 -30.50 -12.65
CA THR A 387 39.96 -29.95 -13.82
C THR A 387 39.04 -28.80 -13.42
N VAL A 388 38.24 -28.96 -12.36
CA VAL A 388 37.38 -27.88 -11.85
C VAL A 388 38.20 -26.70 -11.35
N LEU A 389 39.37 -26.93 -10.75
CA LEU A 389 40.29 -25.88 -10.32
C LEU A 389 40.89 -25.12 -11.51
N LEU A 390 41.32 -25.81 -12.57
CA LEU A 390 41.85 -25.20 -13.79
C LEU A 390 40.77 -24.35 -14.50
N VAL A 391 39.54 -24.87 -14.61
CA VAL A 391 38.40 -24.11 -15.12
C VAL A 391 38.11 -22.89 -14.23
N ALA A 392 38.21 -23.02 -12.90
CA ALA A 392 38.05 -21.90 -11.98
C ALA A 392 39.09 -20.81 -12.21
N ILE A 393 40.37 -21.18 -12.34
CA ILE A 393 41.47 -20.24 -12.55
C ILE A 393 41.29 -19.52 -13.89
N ALA A 394 41.02 -20.26 -14.96
CA ALA A 394 40.77 -19.68 -16.29
C ALA A 394 39.56 -18.74 -16.29
N PHE A 395 38.50 -19.08 -15.55
CA PHE A 395 37.28 -18.27 -15.49
C PHE A 395 37.44 -17.03 -14.61
N ILE A 396 38.13 -17.13 -13.47
CA ILE A 396 38.41 -15.99 -12.58
C ILE A 396 39.41 -15.02 -13.20
N ALA A 397 40.36 -15.50 -14.01
CA ALA A 397 41.37 -14.66 -14.67
C ALA A 397 40.84 -13.88 -15.89
N ARG A 398 39.75 -14.34 -16.50
CA ARG A 398 39.20 -13.79 -17.76
C ARG A 398 38.66 -12.35 -17.67
N PRO A 399 37.97 -11.92 -16.60
CA PRO A 399 37.50 -10.54 -16.47
C PRO A 399 38.63 -9.50 -16.35
N PHE A 400 39.84 -9.92 -15.94
CA PHE A 400 40.95 -9.02 -15.63
C PHE A 400 42.02 -8.96 -16.73
N GLY A 401 41.64 -9.20 -17.99
CA GLY A 401 42.56 -9.15 -19.14
C GLY A 401 43.75 -10.12 -19.06
N GLY A 402 43.67 -11.18 -18.23
CA GLY A 402 44.76 -12.13 -18.02
C GLY A 402 45.93 -11.65 -17.14
N ASN A 403 45.86 -10.45 -16.55
CA ASN A 403 46.98 -9.87 -15.81
C ASN A 403 46.74 -9.95 -14.29
N ILE A 404 47.19 -11.03 -13.64
CA ILE A 404 47.03 -11.29 -12.19
C ILE A 404 47.70 -10.22 -11.29
N ARG A 405 48.56 -9.35 -11.83
CA ARG A 405 49.30 -8.30 -11.07
C ARG A 405 48.41 -7.18 -10.50
N THR A 406 47.18 -6.99 -10.99
CA THR A 406 46.24 -6.01 -10.41
C THR A 406 45.76 -6.38 -9.01
N PHE A 407 45.83 -7.67 -8.61
CA PHE A 407 45.39 -8.13 -7.29
C PHE A 407 46.33 -7.75 -6.14
N THR A 408 47.57 -7.37 -6.43
CA THR A 408 48.60 -7.09 -5.42
C THR A 408 48.92 -5.61 -5.26
N ARG A 409 48.13 -4.74 -5.91
CA ARG A 409 48.31 -3.29 -5.87
C ARG A 409 47.80 -2.73 -4.52
N PRO A 410 48.68 -2.19 -3.64
CA PRO A 410 48.31 -1.74 -2.30
C PRO A 410 47.22 -0.65 -2.26
N ASP A 411 47.12 0.12 -3.34
CA ASP A 411 46.15 1.17 -3.64
C ASP A 411 44.70 0.66 -3.71
N VAL A 412 44.47 -0.55 -4.24
CA VAL A 412 43.11 -1.15 -4.32
C VAL A 412 42.61 -1.61 -2.94
N LEU A 413 43.52 -2.07 -2.08
CA LEU A 413 43.22 -2.46 -0.69
C LEU A 413 43.05 -1.25 0.23
N ALA A 414 43.80 -0.17 0.00
CA ALA A 414 43.67 1.09 0.73
C ALA A 414 42.33 1.81 0.42
N GLY A 415 41.86 1.75 -0.84
CA GLY A 415 40.58 2.34 -1.26
C GLY A 415 39.33 1.71 -0.65
N ILE A 416 39.42 0.47 -0.17
CA ILE A 416 38.33 -0.23 0.52
C ILE A 416 38.22 0.20 1.99
N ILE A 417 39.30 0.74 2.57
CA ILE A 417 39.39 1.07 4.00
C ILE A 417 39.18 2.58 4.24
N TYR A 418 39.53 3.45 3.28
CA TYR A 418 39.38 4.90 3.39
C TYR A 418 38.70 5.49 2.14
N PRO A 419 37.36 5.63 2.13
CA PRO A 419 36.62 6.16 0.98
C PRO A 419 36.91 7.63 0.66
N GLU A 420 37.38 8.40 1.65
CA GLU A 420 37.56 9.86 1.53
C GLU A 420 38.87 10.27 0.82
N THR A 421 39.87 9.38 0.75
CA THR A 421 41.16 9.66 0.07
C THR A 421 41.15 9.33 -1.43
N PHE A 422 40.02 8.86 -1.97
CA PHE A 422 39.83 8.63 -3.41
C PHE A 422 39.51 9.93 -4.19
N GLY A 423 39.86 11.10 -3.65
CA GLY A 423 39.70 12.40 -4.31
C GLY A 423 40.77 12.65 -5.38
N GLU A 424 40.31 12.89 -6.60
CA GLU A 424 40.98 13.62 -7.70
C GLU A 424 42.05 12.93 -8.58
N GLY A 425 42.74 11.86 -8.16
CA GLY A 425 43.93 11.38 -8.92
C GLY A 425 43.78 10.27 -9.99
N TYR A 426 42.71 9.45 -9.96
CA TYR A 426 42.62 8.19 -10.74
C TYR A 426 41.40 8.12 -11.69
N TYR A 427 40.95 9.27 -12.21
CA TYR A 427 39.61 9.47 -12.77
C TYR A 427 39.47 9.31 -14.30
N HIS A 428 40.42 8.69 -15.00
CA HIS A 428 40.37 8.59 -16.47
C HIS A 428 40.22 7.19 -17.07
N GLU A 429 40.21 6.11 -16.27
CA GLU A 429 39.95 4.77 -16.82
C GLU A 429 38.46 4.41 -16.73
N ASP A 430 37.86 4.18 -17.90
CA ASP A 430 36.45 3.89 -18.09
C ASP A 430 36.05 2.57 -17.40
N PRO A 431 35.06 2.54 -16.48
CA PRO A 431 34.60 1.31 -15.83
C PRO A 431 34.15 0.20 -16.79
N HIS A 432 34.01 0.51 -18.09
CA HIS A 432 33.83 -0.46 -19.17
C HIS A 432 34.99 -1.46 -19.35
N GLU A 433 36.20 -1.22 -18.82
CA GLU A 433 37.37 -2.08 -19.04
C GLU A 433 37.54 -3.24 -18.04
N ILE A 434 36.89 -3.23 -16.87
CA ILE A 434 37.19 -4.16 -15.75
C ILE A 434 36.18 -5.32 -15.61
N LEU A 435 34.97 -5.17 -16.13
CA LEU A 435 34.00 -6.27 -16.26
C LEU A 435 34.04 -6.77 -17.69
N ALA A 436 33.70 -8.05 -17.93
CA ALA A 436 33.52 -8.55 -19.31
C ALA A 436 32.68 -7.52 -20.10
N PRO A 437 33.24 -6.81 -21.11
CA PRO A 437 32.65 -5.58 -21.66
C PRO A 437 31.19 -5.74 -22.15
N GLY A 438 30.79 -6.98 -22.46
CA GLY A 438 29.41 -7.35 -22.78
C GLY A 438 28.41 -7.25 -21.63
N THR A 439 28.76 -7.53 -20.37
CA THR A 439 27.77 -7.58 -19.28
C THR A 439 27.29 -6.20 -18.85
N MET A 440 28.19 -5.22 -18.73
CA MET A 440 27.81 -3.86 -18.32
C MET A 440 27.10 -3.08 -19.42
N SER A 441 27.51 -3.27 -20.68
CA SER A 441 26.78 -2.74 -21.83
C SER A 441 25.38 -3.35 -21.93
N LEU A 442 25.23 -4.66 -21.67
CA LEU A 442 23.93 -5.32 -21.60
C LEU A 442 23.06 -4.83 -20.45
N LEU A 443 23.63 -4.61 -19.26
CA LEU A 443 22.92 -4.07 -18.10
C LEU A 443 22.42 -2.66 -18.43
N SER A 444 23.31 -1.76 -18.84
CA SER A 444 22.98 -0.37 -19.17
C SER A 444 21.92 -0.27 -20.26
N ARG A 445 22.04 -1.07 -21.33
CA ARG A 445 21.06 -1.10 -22.43
C ARG A 445 19.68 -1.58 -22.00
N ARG A 446 19.58 -2.35 -20.93
CA ARG A 446 18.32 -2.93 -20.45
C ARG A 446 17.76 -2.19 -19.26
N SER A 447 18.57 -1.43 -18.52
CA SER A 447 18.15 -0.58 -17.41
C SER A 447 17.10 0.45 -17.85
N GLN A 448 16.18 0.76 -16.95
CA GLN A 448 15.25 1.86 -17.10
C GLN A 448 15.55 2.92 -16.04
N THR A 449 15.46 4.19 -16.41
CA THR A 449 15.53 5.30 -15.46
C THR A 449 14.36 5.23 -14.49
N SER A 450 14.51 5.86 -13.32
CA SER A 450 13.35 6.06 -12.45
C SER A 450 12.29 6.86 -13.21
N SER A 451 11.03 6.49 -13.01
CA SER A 451 9.87 7.09 -13.66
C SER A 451 9.53 8.49 -13.14
N ALA A 452 10.50 9.21 -12.57
CA ALA A 452 10.30 10.56 -12.12
C ALA A 452 10.16 11.49 -13.33
N PHE A 453 9.10 12.29 -13.35
CA PHE A 453 8.92 13.38 -14.30
C PHE A 453 8.97 14.74 -13.56
N PRO A 454 9.69 15.76 -14.07
CA PRO A 454 10.60 15.69 -15.22
C PRO A 454 11.75 14.72 -14.94
N ASP A 455 12.59 14.41 -15.92
CA ASP A 455 13.74 13.49 -15.75
C ASP A 455 14.80 14.04 -14.77
N LEU A 456 14.76 15.34 -14.48
CA LEU A 456 15.75 16.07 -13.68
C LEU A 456 16.05 15.43 -12.30
N PRO A 457 15.06 15.00 -11.47
CA PRO A 457 15.32 14.33 -10.20
C PRO A 457 16.16 13.06 -10.39
N SER A 458 15.87 12.26 -11.42
CA SER A 458 16.63 11.05 -11.72
C SER A 458 18.10 11.34 -12.03
N MET A 459 18.42 12.51 -12.62
CA MET A 459 19.77 12.90 -13.04
C MET A 459 20.62 13.52 -11.92
N LYS A 460 19.97 14.10 -10.91
CA LYS A 460 20.57 14.97 -9.89
C LYS A 460 20.54 14.24 -8.54
N THR A 461 21.61 13.51 -8.22
CA THR A 461 21.59 12.45 -7.19
C THR A 461 22.51 12.72 -6.00
N GLY A 462 23.33 13.77 -6.05
CA GLY A 462 24.20 14.15 -4.95
C GLY A 462 23.51 14.94 -3.83
N PRO A 463 24.13 15.08 -2.64
CA PRO A 463 23.58 15.89 -1.56
C PRO A 463 23.36 17.37 -1.92
N LYS A 464 24.29 17.97 -2.69
CA LYS A 464 24.17 19.35 -3.20
C LYS A 464 23.07 19.47 -4.25
N ASP A 465 22.91 18.43 -5.06
CA ASP A 465 21.88 18.35 -6.09
C ASP A 465 20.48 18.34 -5.46
N LEU A 466 20.28 17.67 -4.32
CA LEU A 466 19.00 17.65 -3.63
C LEU A 466 18.51 19.05 -3.22
N GLU A 467 19.42 19.91 -2.75
CA GLU A 467 19.06 21.28 -2.38
C GLU A 467 18.78 22.13 -3.63
N TYR A 468 19.56 21.92 -4.70
CA TYR A 468 19.27 22.50 -6.01
C TYR A 468 17.87 22.13 -6.52
N LEU A 469 17.51 20.84 -6.47
CA LEU A 469 16.20 20.33 -6.89
C LEU A 469 15.07 20.99 -6.10
N ARG A 470 15.22 21.13 -4.77
CA ARG A 470 14.19 21.77 -3.93
C ARG A 470 13.91 23.22 -4.32
N GLY A 471 14.92 23.96 -4.75
CA GLY A 471 14.76 25.35 -5.19
C GLY A 471 14.34 25.53 -6.64
N ARG A 472 14.38 24.47 -7.46
CA ARG A 472 14.16 24.56 -8.92
C ARG A 472 12.93 23.83 -9.42
N LEU A 473 12.43 22.84 -8.68
CA LEU A 473 11.25 22.05 -9.07
C LEU A 473 9.91 22.68 -8.71
N VAL A 474 9.91 23.75 -7.90
CA VAL A 474 8.69 24.45 -7.46
C VAL A 474 8.84 25.97 -7.68
N PRO A 475 7.73 26.68 -7.97
CA PRO A 475 7.71 28.13 -8.08
C PRO A 475 8.09 28.83 -6.77
N LYS A 476 8.59 30.07 -6.85
CA LYS A 476 8.96 30.85 -5.64
C LYS A 476 7.79 31.18 -4.72
N TRP A 477 6.59 31.26 -5.27
CA TRP A 477 5.37 31.58 -4.52
C TRP A 477 4.76 30.35 -3.81
N LEU A 478 5.19 29.13 -4.16
CA LEU A 478 4.69 27.88 -3.59
C LEU A 478 5.58 27.46 -2.42
N ASP A 479 5.07 27.56 -1.19
CA ASP A 479 5.76 27.03 -0.03
C ASP A 479 5.58 25.51 0.08
N ALA A 480 6.46 24.76 -0.57
CA ALA A 480 6.45 23.30 -0.55
C ALA A 480 6.80 22.70 0.83
N GLN A 481 7.19 23.55 1.81
CA GLN A 481 7.41 23.13 3.20
C GLN A 481 6.14 23.19 4.05
N SER A 482 5.12 23.96 3.63
CA SER A 482 3.84 24.05 4.35
C SER A 482 3.11 22.71 4.36
N GLN A 483 2.47 22.43 5.48
CA GLN A 483 1.61 21.25 5.68
C GLN A 483 0.14 21.65 5.93
N ASP A 484 -0.21 22.90 5.61
CA ASP A 484 -1.56 23.43 5.80
C ASP A 484 -2.49 23.09 4.64
N TYR A 485 -1.91 22.77 3.48
CA TYR A 485 -2.63 22.44 2.25
C TYR A 485 -1.95 21.29 1.50
N ARG A 486 -2.63 20.79 0.47
CA ARG A 486 -2.13 19.73 -0.41
C ARG A 486 -1.81 20.24 -1.80
N LEU A 487 -0.86 19.55 -2.44
CA LEU A 487 -0.73 19.53 -3.89
C LEU A 487 -1.61 18.41 -4.45
N TYR A 488 -2.39 18.72 -5.49
CA TYR A 488 -3.01 17.73 -6.36
C TYR A 488 -2.20 17.62 -7.65
N ASP A 489 -1.97 16.37 -8.06
CA ASP A 489 -1.39 16.02 -9.34
C ASP A 489 -1.94 14.65 -9.73
N ALA A 490 -2.42 14.51 -10.96
CA ALA A 490 -2.94 13.26 -11.50
C ALA A 490 -1.82 12.32 -12.00
N ASP A 491 -0.64 12.85 -12.34
CA ASP A 491 0.47 12.08 -12.85
C ASP A 491 1.24 11.39 -11.70
N GLN A 492 1.30 10.07 -11.78
CA GLN A 492 2.04 9.24 -10.84
C GLN A 492 3.56 9.49 -10.90
N THR A 493 4.08 9.92 -12.04
CA THR A 493 5.50 10.21 -12.29
C THR A 493 5.99 11.47 -11.56
N VAL A 494 5.09 12.39 -11.20
CA VAL A 494 5.39 13.50 -10.28
C VAL A 494 5.20 13.05 -8.83
N ASN A 495 4.06 12.41 -8.54
CA ASN A 495 3.68 11.96 -7.20
C ASN A 495 4.70 10.98 -6.57
N ILE A 496 5.44 10.21 -7.37
CA ILE A 496 6.43 9.22 -6.90
C ILE A 496 7.60 9.87 -6.15
N TRP A 497 8.03 11.07 -6.56
CA TRP A 497 9.22 11.73 -6.00
C TRP A 497 8.91 12.90 -5.06
N TRP A 498 7.71 13.49 -5.14
CA TRP A 498 7.34 14.67 -4.34
C TRP A 498 7.65 14.50 -2.85
N SER A 499 7.16 13.43 -2.23
CA SER A 499 7.34 13.15 -0.80
C SER A 499 8.79 12.85 -0.39
N ALA A 500 9.67 12.53 -1.34
CA ALA A 500 11.10 12.39 -1.09
C ALA A 500 11.78 13.75 -0.88
N LEU A 501 11.29 14.80 -1.56
CA LEU A 501 11.88 16.14 -1.56
C LEU A 501 11.17 17.10 -0.60
N PHE A 502 9.83 17.06 -0.55
CA PHE A 502 8.98 18.04 0.13
C PHE A 502 8.13 17.41 1.25
N PRO A 503 7.80 18.17 2.32
CA PRO A 503 6.85 17.74 3.36
C PRO A 503 5.39 18.06 3.07
N MET A 504 5.09 18.92 2.09
CA MET A 504 3.72 19.18 1.67
C MET A 504 3.03 17.87 1.29
N PRO A 505 1.89 17.53 1.92
CA PRO A 505 1.14 16.33 1.58
C PRO A 505 0.52 16.42 0.19
N LEU A 506 0.31 15.26 -0.43
CA LEU A 506 -0.41 15.13 -1.69
C LEU A 506 -1.86 14.75 -1.43
N ALA A 507 -2.78 15.33 -2.21
CA ALA A 507 -4.17 14.88 -2.26
C ALA A 507 -4.25 13.46 -2.86
N ARG A 508 -3.38 13.17 -3.83
CA ARG A 508 -3.19 11.87 -4.49
C ARG A 508 -1.77 11.35 -4.31
N GLY A 509 -1.59 10.16 -3.77
CA GLY A 509 -0.27 9.53 -3.67
C GLY A 509 0.12 8.72 -4.89
N TYR A 510 1.35 8.19 -4.90
CA TYR A 510 1.85 7.31 -5.96
C TYR A 510 1.13 5.96 -6.02
N LEU A 511 1.00 5.28 -4.88
CA LEU A 511 0.27 4.01 -4.78
C LEU A 511 -1.09 4.24 -4.16
N ASP A 512 -2.13 3.68 -4.77
CA ASP A 512 -3.50 3.69 -4.28
C ASP A 512 -3.62 3.47 -2.77
N PRO A 513 -4.60 4.11 -2.12
CA PRO A 513 -4.82 3.98 -0.70
C PRO A 513 -5.15 2.52 -0.33
N PRO A 514 -4.79 2.09 0.88
CA PRO A 514 -4.97 0.72 1.32
C PRO A 514 -6.43 0.43 1.71
N SER A 515 -7.28 0.23 0.71
CA SER A 515 -8.54 -0.52 0.79
C SER A 515 -9.03 -0.80 -0.64
N THR A 516 -9.55 -1.99 -0.92
CA THR A 516 -10.13 -2.32 -2.24
C THR A 516 -11.63 -2.09 -2.32
N GLU A 517 -12.34 -2.00 -1.20
CA GLU A 517 -13.81 -2.01 -1.18
C GLU A 517 -14.46 -0.62 -1.19
N GLN A 518 -13.74 0.47 -0.87
CA GLN A 518 -14.31 1.83 -0.79
C GLN A 518 -13.36 2.92 -1.30
N LYS A 519 -12.84 2.76 -2.54
CA LYS A 519 -12.02 3.79 -3.23
C LYS A 519 -12.85 4.87 -3.94
N GLY A 520 -14.19 4.84 -3.82
CA GLY A 520 -15.12 5.69 -4.57
C GLY A 520 -14.82 7.19 -4.47
N TYR A 521 -14.43 7.68 -3.28
CA TYR A 521 -14.11 9.10 -3.08
C TYR A 521 -12.85 9.55 -3.81
N THR A 522 -11.79 8.74 -3.84
CA THR A 522 -10.55 9.09 -4.57
C THR A 522 -10.83 9.15 -6.07
N PHE A 523 -11.55 8.15 -6.60
CA PHE A 523 -11.95 8.13 -7.99
C PHE A 523 -12.82 9.34 -8.35
N TRP A 524 -13.78 9.69 -7.49
CA TRP A 524 -14.65 10.84 -7.68
C TRP A 524 -13.88 12.17 -7.64
N MET A 525 -12.91 12.32 -6.72
CA MET A 525 -11.99 13.45 -6.69
C MET A 525 -11.20 13.56 -8.00
N ASP A 526 -10.62 12.45 -8.48
CA ASP A 526 -9.91 12.44 -9.75
C ASP A 526 -10.82 12.80 -10.92
N ALA A 527 -12.03 12.24 -10.99
CA ALA A 527 -13.00 12.58 -12.03
C ALA A 527 -13.46 14.06 -11.97
N SER A 528 -13.47 14.66 -10.79
CA SER A 528 -13.83 16.07 -10.60
C SER A 528 -12.71 17.06 -10.96
N LEU A 529 -11.47 16.59 -11.06
CA LEU A 529 -10.27 17.43 -11.25
C LEU A 529 -9.58 17.20 -12.59
N ASN A 530 -10.15 16.37 -13.46
CA ASN A 530 -9.58 16.03 -14.76
C ASN A 530 -10.55 16.31 -15.90
N ARG A 531 -10.01 16.45 -17.11
CA ARG A 531 -10.79 16.47 -18.36
C ARG A 531 -11.09 15.06 -18.84
N ASP A 532 -12.12 14.95 -19.67
CA ASP A 532 -12.38 13.75 -20.44
C ASP A 532 -11.18 13.41 -21.34
N LEU A 533 -10.90 12.11 -21.53
CA LEU A 533 -9.82 11.64 -22.39
C LEU A 533 -10.20 11.72 -23.87
N GLU A 534 -11.50 11.68 -24.19
CA GLU A 534 -12.01 11.69 -25.57
C GLU A 534 -12.47 13.08 -26.04
N GLY A 535 -12.53 14.06 -25.12
CA GLY A 535 -13.02 15.42 -25.38
C GLY A 535 -12.27 16.49 -24.58
N ASN A 536 -12.57 17.77 -24.85
CA ASN A 536 -12.01 18.89 -24.09
C ASN A 536 -12.84 19.28 -22.86
N GLU A 537 -13.89 18.52 -22.58
CA GLU A 537 -14.84 18.81 -21.50
C GLU A 537 -14.37 18.28 -20.14
N HIS A 538 -15.01 18.76 -19.09
CA HIS A 538 -14.83 18.24 -17.74
C HIS A 538 -15.21 16.75 -17.69
N GLN A 539 -14.43 15.88 -17.03
CA GLN A 539 -14.66 14.43 -17.08
C GLN A 539 -16.04 14.02 -16.53
N LEU A 540 -16.50 14.62 -15.43
CA LEU A 540 -17.90 14.44 -14.95
C LEU A 540 -18.96 14.76 -16.02
N VAL A 541 -18.73 15.74 -16.90
CA VAL A 541 -19.68 16.12 -17.95
C VAL A 541 -19.58 15.13 -19.13
N GLY A 542 -18.40 14.99 -19.72
CA GLY A 542 -18.21 14.19 -20.94
C GLY A 542 -18.39 12.69 -20.71
N THR A 543 -17.76 12.14 -19.66
CA THR A 543 -17.79 10.70 -19.39
C THR A 543 -19.00 10.28 -18.56
N PHE A 544 -19.41 11.09 -17.57
CA PHE A 544 -20.44 10.71 -16.61
C PHE A 544 -21.79 11.42 -16.80
N GLY A 545 -21.90 12.34 -17.77
CA GLY A 545 -23.16 12.99 -18.13
C GLY A 545 -23.70 13.99 -17.09
N TYR A 546 -22.85 14.51 -16.21
CA TYR A 546 -23.27 15.52 -15.23
C TYR A 546 -23.63 16.83 -15.94
N PRO A 547 -24.68 17.55 -15.51
CA PRO A 547 -24.84 18.95 -15.90
C PRO A 547 -23.63 19.77 -15.48
N LYS A 548 -23.23 20.74 -16.32
CA LYS A 548 -22.00 21.53 -16.13
C LYS A 548 -21.91 22.23 -14.78
N GLU A 549 -23.02 22.83 -14.32
CA GLU A 549 -23.08 23.50 -13.02
C GLU A 549 -22.85 22.53 -11.86
N ILE A 550 -23.46 21.34 -11.93
CA ILE A 550 -23.31 20.30 -10.91
C ILE A 550 -21.88 19.75 -10.88
N ALA A 551 -21.25 19.59 -12.06
CA ALA A 551 -19.84 19.21 -12.14
C ALA A 551 -18.93 20.25 -11.45
N ILE A 552 -19.16 21.56 -11.68
CA ILE A 552 -18.42 22.64 -11.01
C ILE A 552 -18.61 22.57 -9.49
N ASN A 553 -19.86 22.39 -9.03
CA ASN A 553 -20.18 22.27 -7.60
C ASN A 553 -19.43 21.10 -6.96
N ASN A 554 -19.39 19.95 -7.64
CA ASN A 554 -18.66 18.76 -7.20
C ASN A 554 -17.15 19.04 -7.07
N THR A 555 -16.55 19.70 -8.06
CA THR A 555 -15.12 20.05 -8.04
C THR A 555 -14.78 20.96 -6.87
N LEU A 556 -15.56 22.04 -6.65
CA LEU A 556 -15.32 22.98 -5.56
C LEU A 556 -15.49 22.32 -4.19
N PHE A 557 -16.51 21.47 -4.03
CA PHE A 557 -16.75 20.69 -2.82
C PHE A 557 -15.55 19.79 -2.49
N LEU A 558 -15.02 19.05 -3.48
CA LEU A 558 -13.91 18.12 -3.28
C LEU A 558 -12.58 18.83 -3.03
N ILE A 559 -12.32 19.93 -3.74
CA ILE A 559 -11.15 20.80 -3.52
C ILE A 559 -11.09 21.26 -2.07
N ASP A 560 -12.20 21.77 -1.53
CA ASP A 560 -12.26 22.23 -0.15
C ASP A 560 -12.04 21.05 0.80
N TRP A 561 -12.82 19.98 0.69
CA TRP A 561 -12.71 18.83 1.61
C TRP A 561 -11.33 18.16 1.63
N TYR A 562 -10.63 18.12 0.49
CA TYR A 562 -9.28 17.58 0.40
C TYR A 562 -8.18 18.62 0.66
N ALA A 563 -8.53 19.88 0.90
CA ALA A 563 -7.59 20.99 1.08
C ALA A 563 -6.57 21.10 -0.08
N ALA A 564 -7.03 20.86 -1.32
CA ALA A 564 -6.21 20.90 -2.52
C ALA A 564 -6.08 22.37 -3.00
N LYS A 565 -5.05 23.07 -2.50
CA LYS A 565 -4.80 24.47 -2.86
C LYS A 565 -3.89 24.61 -4.07
N TYR A 566 -2.91 23.72 -4.16
CA TYR A 566 -1.89 23.76 -5.21
C TYR A 566 -2.16 22.64 -6.20
N PHE A 567 -1.90 22.91 -7.47
CA PHE A 567 -2.04 21.94 -8.54
C PHE A 567 -0.78 21.92 -9.38
N GLU A 568 -0.34 20.72 -9.76
CA GLU A 568 0.53 20.51 -10.91
C GLU A 568 -0.33 19.84 -11.98
N ALA A 569 -0.34 20.41 -13.19
CA ALA A 569 -1.14 19.89 -14.29
C ALA A 569 -0.52 20.23 -15.66
N GLY A 570 0.79 20.08 -15.79
CA GLY A 570 1.51 20.51 -16.97
C GLY A 570 2.48 19.49 -17.50
N HIS A 571 2.08 18.69 -18.49
CA HIS A 571 2.92 18.32 -19.64
C HIS A 571 2.17 17.40 -20.62
N ALA A 572 2.35 17.63 -21.93
CA ALA A 572 2.05 16.63 -22.95
C ALA A 572 3.15 15.55 -22.97
N GLY A 573 3.21 14.73 -21.92
CA GLY A 573 4.16 13.62 -21.81
C GLY A 573 3.58 12.30 -22.33
N PRO A 574 4.43 11.29 -22.55
CA PRO A 574 4.01 10.00 -23.12
C PRO A 574 3.21 9.11 -22.15
N THR A 575 3.06 9.47 -20.87
CA THR A 575 2.50 8.59 -19.83
C THR A 575 1.07 8.92 -19.43
N VAL A 576 0.75 10.16 -19.04
CA VAL A 576 -0.63 10.62 -18.78
C VAL A 576 -0.68 12.15 -18.91
N PHE A 577 -1.38 12.70 -19.90
CA PHE A 577 -1.75 14.12 -19.89
C PHE A 577 -3.11 14.26 -19.22
N SER A 578 -3.17 14.92 -18.07
CA SER A 578 -4.40 15.09 -17.31
C SER A 578 -4.59 16.57 -16.91
N PRO A 579 -4.97 17.43 -17.86
CA PRO A 579 -5.15 18.85 -17.59
C PRO A 579 -6.33 19.10 -16.64
N LEU A 580 -6.25 20.19 -15.88
CA LEU A 580 -7.37 20.66 -15.07
C LEU A 580 -8.56 21.08 -15.95
N PRO A 581 -9.81 20.98 -15.46
CA PRO A 581 -10.98 21.48 -16.14
C PRO A 581 -10.84 22.96 -16.54
N GLU A 582 -11.31 23.31 -17.73
CA GLU A 582 -11.15 24.67 -18.28
C GLU A 582 -11.75 25.76 -17.39
N PHE A 583 -12.92 25.50 -16.77
CA PHE A 583 -13.56 26.48 -15.89
C PHE A 583 -12.67 26.87 -14.70
N LEU A 584 -11.92 25.90 -14.16
CA LEU A 584 -11.07 26.12 -12.98
C LEU A 584 -9.88 27.01 -13.32
N MET A 585 -9.51 27.13 -14.60
CA MET A 585 -8.41 27.98 -15.07
C MET A 585 -8.79 29.47 -15.11
N ALA A 586 -10.05 29.82 -14.88
CA ALA A 586 -10.48 31.22 -14.87
C ALA A 586 -9.83 32.00 -13.71
N PRO A 587 -9.56 33.31 -13.87
CA PRO A 587 -8.96 34.15 -12.82
C PRO A 587 -9.78 34.25 -11.52
N GLU A 588 -11.05 33.88 -11.56
CA GLU A 588 -11.90 33.79 -10.37
C GLU A 588 -11.46 32.67 -9.41
N TYR A 589 -10.87 31.59 -9.94
CA TYR A 589 -10.48 30.42 -9.19
C TYR A 589 -8.96 30.37 -8.96
N MET A 590 -8.15 30.56 -10.02
CA MET A 590 -6.69 30.54 -9.91
C MET A 590 -6.12 31.95 -9.74
N GLU A 591 -5.37 32.16 -8.65
CA GLU A 591 -4.69 33.42 -8.37
C GLU A 591 -3.29 33.51 -8.98
N LYS A 592 -2.64 32.36 -9.19
CA LYS A 592 -1.27 32.26 -9.69
C LYS A 592 -1.12 31.09 -10.63
N GLU A 593 -0.27 31.29 -11.62
CA GLU A 593 0.16 30.29 -12.57
C GLU A 593 1.66 30.51 -12.85
N GLU A 594 2.44 29.43 -12.89
CA GLU A 594 3.83 29.47 -13.32
C GLU A 594 4.22 28.19 -14.05
N ILE A 595 4.87 28.33 -15.21
CA ILE A 595 5.43 27.22 -15.98
C ILE A 595 6.93 27.16 -15.71
N LEU A 596 7.41 26.01 -15.25
CA LEU A 596 8.83 25.71 -15.08
C LEU A 596 9.30 24.85 -16.25
N ASN A 597 10.18 25.39 -17.08
CA ASN A 597 10.71 24.71 -18.26
C ASN A 597 12.12 24.16 -17.99
N PHE A 598 12.33 22.89 -18.32
CA PHE A 598 13.57 22.13 -18.13
C PHE A 598 14.15 21.60 -19.46
N ASN A 599 13.68 22.10 -20.61
CA ASN A 599 14.09 21.65 -21.94
C ASN A 599 15.53 22.03 -22.31
N ASP A 600 16.07 23.10 -21.71
CA ASP A 600 17.46 23.53 -21.91
C ASP A 600 18.47 22.62 -21.18
N GLU A 601 18.00 21.85 -20.21
CA GLU A 601 18.83 20.87 -19.55
C GLU A 601 18.90 19.62 -20.45
N LYS A 602 20.12 19.22 -20.83
CA LYS A 602 20.38 18.17 -21.84
C LYS A 602 19.86 16.79 -21.40
N PHE A 603 18.57 16.53 -21.59
CA PHE A 603 17.89 15.29 -21.19
C PHE A 603 17.15 14.63 -22.37
N SER A 604 16.34 13.60 -22.06
CA SER A 604 15.69 12.74 -23.06
C SER A 604 14.88 13.53 -24.11
N THR A 605 14.56 12.88 -25.22
CA THR A 605 13.79 13.48 -26.32
C THR A 605 12.33 13.70 -25.89
N GLY A 606 12.02 14.85 -25.28
CA GLY A 606 10.65 15.21 -24.90
C GLY A 606 10.55 16.59 -24.26
N TYR A 607 9.34 17.16 -24.22
CA TYR A 607 9.04 18.39 -23.51
C TYR A 607 9.00 18.14 -22.00
N GLN A 608 9.93 18.76 -21.26
CA GLN A 608 10.12 18.64 -19.81
C GLN A 608 9.67 19.96 -19.17
N GLU A 609 8.38 20.10 -18.92
CA GLU A 609 7.80 21.29 -18.27
C GLU A 609 6.96 20.85 -17.09
N LEU A 610 6.85 21.67 -16.05
CA LEU A 610 5.85 21.54 -14.98
C LEU A 610 5.01 22.81 -14.96
N ARG A 611 3.69 22.68 -14.80
CA ARG A 611 2.79 23.84 -14.75
C ARG A 611 2.03 23.86 -13.45
N TYR A 612 2.35 24.85 -12.62
CA TYR A 612 1.80 24.98 -11.28
C TYR A 612 0.72 26.05 -11.21
N PHE A 613 -0.29 25.78 -10.40
CA PHE A 613 -1.38 26.70 -10.10
C PHE A 613 -1.58 26.84 -8.59
N ALA A 614 -2.03 28.02 -8.18
CA ALA A 614 -2.56 28.24 -6.84
C ALA A 614 -4.02 28.69 -6.92
N LEU A 615 -4.88 28.00 -6.17
CA LEU A 615 -6.27 28.38 -5.98
C LEU A 615 -6.38 29.55 -4.99
N ALA A 616 -7.33 30.45 -5.25
CA ALA A 616 -7.67 31.54 -4.35
C ALA A 616 -8.22 31.01 -3.01
N ASP A 617 -7.83 31.64 -1.90
CA ASP A 617 -8.13 31.19 -0.54
C ASP A 617 -9.62 31.04 -0.22
N LYS A 618 -10.50 31.78 -0.92
CA LYS A 618 -11.96 31.70 -0.70
C LYS A 618 -12.57 30.34 -1.08
N TRP A 619 -11.87 29.54 -1.88
CA TRP A 619 -12.36 28.25 -2.40
C TRP A 619 -11.82 27.03 -1.66
N VAL A 620 -10.88 27.20 -0.72
CA VAL A 620 -10.22 26.09 -0.04
C VAL A 620 -9.91 26.43 1.41
N SER A 621 -10.24 25.52 2.32
CA SER A 621 -9.86 25.65 3.72
C SER A 621 -8.68 24.75 4.11
N PRO A 622 -7.89 25.12 5.14
CA PRO A 622 -6.72 24.35 5.57
C PRO A 622 -7.03 22.91 6.00
N ILE A 623 -5.99 22.07 6.04
CA ILE A 623 -6.02 20.69 6.56
C ILE A 623 -6.47 20.63 8.02
N LEU A 624 -6.07 21.61 8.84
CA LEU A 624 -6.41 21.70 10.25
C LEU A 624 -6.97 23.10 10.54
N SER A 625 -8.23 23.18 10.97
CA SER A 625 -8.93 24.45 11.15
C SER A 625 -9.95 24.39 12.30
N GLY A 626 -10.19 25.54 12.92
CA GLY A 626 -11.34 25.75 13.78
C GLY A 626 -12.59 26.01 12.95
N VAL A 627 -13.75 25.48 13.37
CA VAL A 627 -15.00 25.61 12.62
C VAL A 627 -16.18 25.97 13.52
N ASN A 628 -17.06 26.83 13.00
CA ASN A 628 -18.38 27.22 13.55
C ASN A 628 -19.55 26.69 12.71
N THR A 629 -19.24 25.96 11.64
CA THR A 629 -20.19 25.30 10.75
C THR A 629 -21.15 24.36 11.51
N PRO A 630 -22.44 24.33 11.13
CA PRO A 630 -23.40 23.37 11.68
C PRO A 630 -22.98 21.90 11.51
N THR A 631 -23.22 21.09 12.54
CA THR A 631 -22.96 19.64 12.53
C THR A 631 -24.23 18.84 12.29
N VAL A 632 -24.17 17.87 11.38
CA VAL A 632 -25.31 17.02 11.04
C VAL A 632 -24.93 15.57 11.22
N GLY A 633 -25.59 14.86 12.13
CA GLY A 633 -25.38 13.42 12.26
C GLY A 633 -26.13 12.67 11.18
N ILE A 634 -25.48 11.71 10.52
CA ILE A 634 -26.09 10.86 9.49
C ILE A 634 -26.01 9.41 9.98
N VAL A 635 -27.18 8.81 10.21
CA VAL A 635 -27.30 7.38 10.53
C VAL A 635 -27.66 6.64 9.25
N SER A 636 -26.71 5.87 8.72
CA SER A 636 -26.85 5.19 7.44
C SER A 636 -25.85 4.06 7.26
N SER A 637 -26.03 3.24 6.21
CA SER A 637 -24.92 2.46 5.65
C SER A 637 -23.80 3.38 5.13
N ARG A 638 -22.66 2.79 4.73
CA ARG A 638 -21.56 3.55 4.11
C ARG A 638 -21.95 4.06 2.72
N GLN A 639 -22.70 3.26 1.95
CA GLN A 639 -23.25 3.66 0.66
C GLN A 639 -24.28 4.78 0.83
N GLY A 640 -25.12 4.71 1.86
CA GLY A 640 -26.07 5.77 2.16
C GLY A 640 -25.39 7.08 2.59
N TYR A 641 -24.27 6.98 3.32
CA TYR A 641 -23.46 8.16 3.65
C TYR A 641 -22.83 8.78 2.39
N GLU A 642 -22.31 7.95 1.48
CA GLU A 642 -21.80 8.41 0.18
C GLU A 642 -22.89 9.08 -0.67
N THR A 643 -24.12 8.58 -0.63
CA THR A 643 -25.27 9.19 -1.30
C THR A 643 -25.46 10.63 -0.83
N PHE A 644 -25.44 10.89 0.49
CA PHE A 644 -25.49 12.24 1.02
C PHE A 644 -24.26 13.08 0.64
N MET A 645 -23.06 12.51 0.63
CA MET A 645 -21.86 13.27 0.26
C MET A 645 -21.97 13.77 -1.18
N ARG A 646 -22.46 12.94 -2.10
CA ARG A 646 -22.72 13.32 -3.50
C ARG A 646 -23.84 14.35 -3.61
N ALA A 647 -24.94 14.17 -2.87
CA ALA A 647 -26.03 15.14 -2.87
C ALA A 647 -25.58 16.51 -2.31
N PHE A 648 -24.71 16.55 -1.29
CA PHE A 648 -24.12 17.79 -0.80
C PHE A 648 -23.13 18.40 -1.78
N ALA A 649 -22.40 17.59 -2.54
CA ALA A 649 -21.51 18.08 -3.57
C ALA A 649 -22.29 18.69 -4.74
N ASP A 650 -23.45 18.13 -5.08
CA ASP A 650 -24.31 18.67 -6.15
C ASP A 650 -24.79 20.10 -5.86
N VAL A 651 -24.98 20.46 -4.58
CA VAL A 651 -25.29 21.82 -4.11
C VAL A 651 -24.08 22.61 -3.61
N ASN A 652 -22.86 22.09 -3.76
CA ASN A 652 -21.61 22.67 -3.24
C ASN A 652 -21.67 23.05 -1.74
N TRP A 653 -22.27 22.21 -0.92
CA TRP A 653 -22.30 22.38 0.54
C TRP A 653 -20.98 21.89 1.17
N GLY A 654 -19.91 22.67 0.98
CA GLY A 654 -18.57 22.42 1.52
C GLY A 654 -18.44 22.63 3.04
N VAL A 655 -17.18 22.69 3.54
CA VAL A 655 -16.86 22.77 4.97
C VAL A 655 -17.45 24.02 5.62
N GLY A 656 -17.64 25.10 4.85
CA GLY A 656 -18.26 26.33 5.35
C GLY A 656 -19.77 26.23 5.61
N ARG A 657 -20.46 25.22 5.06
CA ARG A 657 -21.92 25.07 5.13
C ARG A 657 -22.39 23.97 6.08
N ILE A 658 -21.72 22.81 6.06
CA ILE A 658 -22.11 21.64 6.86
C ILE A 658 -20.89 20.77 7.25
N ILE A 659 -20.90 20.22 8.46
CA ILE A 659 -20.01 19.13 8.89
C ILE A 659 -20.85 17.85 9.03
N PRO A 660 -20.86 16.97 8.01
CA PRO A 660 -21.67 15.76 8.02
C PRO A 660 -20.99 14.63 8.79
N ILE A 661 -21.48 14.32 9.98
CA ILE A 661 -20.92 13.30 10.87
C ILE A 661 -21.54 11.93 10.59
N TYR A 662 -20.72 10.94 10.23
CA TYR A 662 -21.17 9.56 10.13
C TYR A 662 -21.36 8.92 11.53
N LEU A 663 -22.59 8.54 11.86
CA LEU A 663 -22.94 7.92 13.14
C LEU A 663 -23.03 6.38 13.08
N GLY A 664 -22.80 5.78 11.91
CA GLY A 664 -22.98 4.34 11.69
C GLY A 664 -24.38 3.99 11.20
N ARG A 665 -24.59 2.72 10.85
CA ARG A 665 -25.90 2.21 10.37
C ARG A 665 -26.94 2.01 11.46
N ARG A 666 -26.50 1.87 12.72
CA ARG A 666 -27.29 1.27 13.79
C ARG A 666 -27.89 2.31 14.73
N LEU A 667 -29.19 2.58 14.63
CA LEU A 667 -29.89 3.57 15.45
C LEU A 667 -29.77 3.28 16.95
N ASP A 668 -29.89 2.01 17.34
CA ASP A 668 -29.79 1.52 18.71
C ASP A 668 -28.41 1.72 19.37
N ARG A 669 -27.40 2.14 18.59
CA ARG A 669 -26.06 2.48 19.07
C ARG A 669 -25.80 3.98 19.20
N VAL A 670 -26.70 4.83 18.72
CA VAL A 670 -26.59 6.28 18.84
C VAL A 670 -26.89 6.70 20.29
N SER A 671 -25.99 7.45 20.90
CA SER A 671 -26.12 7.89 22.30
C SER A 671 -26.67 9.31 22.42
N ALA A 672 -27.34 9.61 23.53
CA ALA A 672 -27.85 10.95 23.83
C ALA A 672 -26.75 12.02 23.83
N HIS A 673 -25.55 11.70 24.33
CA HIS A 673 -24.39 12.60 24.29
C HIS A 673 -23.95 12.93 22.87
N GLN A 674 -24.03 11.98 21.93
CA GLN A 674 -23.73 12.27 20.53
C GLN A 674 -24.78 13.21 19.94
N LEU A 675 -26.07 12.96 20.20
CA LEU A 675 -27.17 13.78 19.70
C LEU A 675 -27.11 15.23 20.21
N GLN A 676 -26.72 15.44 21.48
CA GLN A 676 -26.53 16.77 22.05
C GLN A 676 -25.42 17.59 21.36
N ALA A 677 -24.51 16.94 20.63
CA ALA A 677 -23.44 17.62 19.91
C ALA A 677 -23.79 17.99 18.45
N LEU A 678 -25.05 17.77 18.04
CA LEU A 678 -25.52 17.93 16.66
C LEU A 678 -26.56 19.05 16.55
N ASP A 679 -26.47 19.82 15.48
CA ASP A 679 -27.50 20.79 15.11
C ASP A 679 -28.70 20.12 14.42
N SER A 680 -28.48 18.99 13.73
CA SER A 680 -29.53 18.17 13.10
C SER A 680 -29.14 16.69 12.95
N LEU A 681 -30.12 15.82 12.74
CA LEU A 681 -29.96 14.38 12.54
C LEU A 681 -30.66 13.91 11.25
N PHE A 682 -29.97 13.15 10.40
CA PHE A 682 -30.51 12.54 9.17
C PHE A 682 -30.53 11.02 9.30
N LEU A 683 -31.68 10.41 8.99
CA LEU A 683 -31.87 8.96 9.01
C LEU A 683 -32.13 8.46 7.59
N TYR A 684 -31.31 7.52 7.12
CA TYR A 684 -31.39 6.99 5.75
C TYR A 684 -30.67 5.65 5.63
N ASP A 685 -31.30 4.61 5.07
CA ASP A 685 -30.72 3.26 4.98
C ASP A 685 -30.10 2.79 6.33
N TYR A 686 -30.87 2.99 7.41
CA TYR A 686 -30.48 2.63 8.77
C TYR A 686 -30.98 1.23 9.14
N ASP A 687 -30.48 0.69 10.25
CA ASP A 687 -30.90 -0.57 10.87
C ASP A 687 -30.90 -0.46 12.41
N TYR A 688 -31.48 -1.43 13.10
CA TYR A 688 -31.47 -1.57 14.56
C TYR A 688 -31.73 -3.03 14.98
N SER A 689 -31.23 -3.48 16.13
CA SER A 689 -31.65 -4.79 16.70
C SER A 689 -32.71 -4.63 17.78
N ASP A 690 -32.80 -3.46 18.38
CA ASP A 690 -33.75 -3.12 19.44
C ASP A 690 -34.51 -1.86 19.01
N GLN A 691 -35.78 -2.04 18.63
CA GLN A 691 -36.63 -0.96 18.11
C GLN A 691 -36.96 0.05 19.21
N GLU A 692 -37.33 -0.42 20.40
CA GLU A 692 -37.71 0.45 21.51
C GLU A 692 -36.54 1.37 21.87
N ARG A 693 -35.35 0.80 22.02
CA ARG A 693 -34.14 1.57 22.31
C ARG A 693 -33.79 2.54 21.19
N ALA A 694 -33.86 2.10 19.93
CA ALA A 694 -33.54 2.94 18.77
C ALA A 694 -34.38 4.21 18.74
N PHE A 695 -35.70 4.08 18.88
CA PHE A 695 -36.60 5.21 18.74
C PHE A 695 -36.78 6.02 20.01
N LYS A 696 -36.64 5.43 21.21
CA LYS A 696 -36.77 6.17 22.49
C LYS A 696 -35.77 7.31 22.59
N THR A 697 -34.50 7.06 22.28
CA THR A 697 -33.44 8.08 22.38
C THR A 697 -33.61 9.19 21.35
N ILE A 698 -33.98 8.85 20.11
CA ILE A 698 -34.18 9.82 19.04
C ILE A 698 -35.45 10.66 19.28
N THR A 699 -36.53 10.03 19.73
CA THR A 699 -37.78 10.71 20.08
C THR A 699 -37.55 11.72 21.20
N ALA A 700 -36.74 11.38 22.21
CA ALA A 700 -36.36 12.31 23.27
C ALA A 700 -35.53 13.50 22.76
N TYR A 701 -34.60 13.26 21.82
CA TYR A 701 -33.83 14.33 21.18
C TYR A 701 -34.73 15.31 20.42
N VAL A 702 -35.65 14.79 19.58
CA VAL A 702 -36.59 15.64 18.84
C VAL A 702 -37.53 16.38 19.79
N SER A 703 -38.11 15.69 20.77
CA SER A 703 -39.05 16.31 21.72
C SER A 703 -38.42 17.48 22.48
N GLY A 704 -37.11 17.44 22.73
CA GLY A 704 -36.32 18.50 23.36
C GLY A 704 -35.78 19.58 22.43
N GLY A 705 -36.29 19.71 21.20
CA GLY A 705 -35.91 20.77 20.25
C GLY A 705 -35.02 20.31 19.09
N GLY A 706 -34.62 19.04 19.05
CA GLY A 706 -33.84 18.48 17.95
C GLY A 706 -34.59 18.51 16.62
N LYS A 707 -33.85 18.68 15.52
CA LYS A 707 -34.37 18.64 14.16
C LYS A 707 -33.93 17.35 13.47
N ILE A 708 -34.83 16.74 12.73
CA ILE A 708 -34.56 15.47 12.06
C ILE A 708 -35.10 15.44 10.62
N PHE A 709 -34.29 14.90 9.71
CA PHE A 709 -34.74 14.47 8.38
C PHE A 709 -34.76 12.94 8.32
N ILE A 710 -35.85 12.37 7.85
CA ILE A 710 -36.02 10.91 7.73
C ILE A 710 -36.40 10.62 6.28
N ASP A 711 -35.59 9.84 5.56
CA ASP A 711 -36.01 9.31 4.26
C ASP A 711 -36.17 7.79 4.35
N SER A 712 -37.40 7.35 4.07
CA SER A 712 -37.81 5.95 4.12
C SER A 712 -38.21 5.39 2.75
N GLY A 713 -37.98 6.12 1.65
CA GLY A 713 -38.21 5.57 0.31
C GLY A 713 -37.17 4.49 -0.05
N VAL A 714 -36.03 4.48 0.61
CA VAL A 714 -35.09 3.35 0.62
C VAL A 714 -35.61 2.22 1.51
N GLU A 715 -35.15 0.99 1.28
CA GLU A 715 -35.54 -0.17 2.09
C GLU A 715 -35.04 -0.05 3.53
N THR A 716 -35.98 0.11 4.46
CA THR A 716 -35.76 0.06 5.91
C THR A 716 -36.68 -0.99 6.54
N LYS A 717 -36.46 -1.31 7.82
CA LYS A 717 -37.34 -2.26 8.52
C LYS A 717 -38.79 -1.78 8.57
N GLU A 718 -38.98 -0.47 8.74
CA GLU A 718 -40.30 0.16 8.71
C GLU A 718 -40.94 0.08 7.33
N SER A 719 -40.17 0.25 6.25
CA SER A 719 -40.72 0.27 4.90
C SER A 719 -41.09 -1.12 4.35
N VAL A 720 -40.57 -2.21 4.95
CA VAL A 720 -40.80 -3.59 4.49
C VAL A 720 -41.78 -4.37 5.39
N SER A 721 -41.91 -3.97 6.67
CA SER A 721 -42.75 -4.67 7.64
C SER A 721 -44.13 -4.00 7.80
N HIS A 722 -45.11 -4.45 7.02
CA HIS A 722 -46.51 -3.97 7.07
C HIS A 722 -47.27 -4.27 8.38
N ALA A 723 -46.70 -5.06 9.30
CA ALA A 723 -47.42 -5.63 10.45
C ALA A 723 -47.16 -4.94 11.80
N ALA A 724 -46.25 -3.96 11.90
CA ALA A 724 -45.91 -3.29 13.16
C ALA A 724 -46.38 -1.83 13.15
N GLY A 725 -46.98 -1.36 14.24
CA GLY A 725 -47.30 0.07 14.39
C GLY A 725 -46.03 0.93 14.32
N MET A 726 -46.10 2.05 13.60
CA MET A 726 -44.94 2.92 13.41
C MET A 726 -44.55 3.64 14.71
N PRO A 727 -43.24 3.76 15.04
CA PRO A 727 -42.77 4.52 16.20
C PRO A 727 -43.33 5.95 16.24
N GLN A 728 -43.49 6.53 17.45
CA GLN A 728 -44.03 7.89 17.65
C GLN A 728 -43.31 8.99 16.83
N LEU A 729 -42.04 8.74 16.49
CA LEU A 729 -41.19 9.61 15.68
C LEU A 729 -41.74 9.87 14.27
N PHE A 730 -42.41 8.89 13.64
CA PHE A 730 -42.94 9.05 12.28
C PHE A 730 -44.21 9.91 12.27
N PRO A 731 -44.50 10.64 11.18
CA PRO A 731 -45.68 11.47 11.11
C PRO A 731 -46.98 10.70 10.84
N PHE A 732 -46.93 9.37 10.79
CA PHE A 732 -48.08 8.49 10.53
C PHE A 732 -48.01 7.20 11.37
N GLU A 733 -49.10 6.45 11.42
CA GLU A 733 -49.23 5.19 12.15
C GLU A 733 -48.92 3.94 11.32
N ARG A 734 -49.17 3.99 10.02
CA ARG A 734 -48.95 2.91 9.05
C ARG A 734 -48.44 3.48 7.73
N MET A 735 -47.68 2.67 7.02
CA MET A 735 -47.18 3.00 5.69
C MET A 735 -47.10 1.75 4.81
N GLU A 736 -47.05 1.98 3.50
CA GLU A 736 -46.68 0.99 2.51
C GLU A 736 -45.55 1.49 1.62
N ARG A 737 -44.86 0.56 0.95
CA ARG A 737 -43.80 0.86 0.00
C ARG A 737 -44.04 0.14 -1.31
N THR A 738 -44.55 0.88 -2.29
CA THR A 738 -44.93 0.36 -3.61
C THR A 738 -44.74 1.46 -4.66
N PRO A 739 -44.73 1.10 -5.96
CA PRO A 739 -44.70 2.11 -7.00
C PRO A 739 -46.01 2.88 -7.08
N LEU A 740 -45.92 4.16 -7.44
CA LEU A 740 -47.07 5.05 -7.68
C LEU A 740 -47.30 5.33 -9.16
N GLY A 741 -46.49 4.74 -10.05
CA GLY A 741 -46.55 4.92 -11.50
C GLY A 741 -45.20 5.31 -12.11
N ARG A 742 -45.18 5.45 -13.43
CA ARG A 742 -43.98 5.78 -14.24
C ARG A 742 -43.74 7.27 -14.45
N SER A 743 -44.67 8.13 -14.01
CA SER A 743 -44.60 9.58 -14.16
C SER A 743 -45.00 10.26 -12.86
N TRP A 744 -44.56 11.50 -12.67
CA TRP A 744 -44.96 12.32 -11.54
C TRP A 744 -46.38 12.89 -11.72
N ASP A 745 -47.19 12.86 -10.67
CA ASP A 745 -48.47 13.57 -10.55
C ASP A 745 -48.47 14.34 -9.22
N PHE A 746 -47.67 15.40 -9.19
CA PHE A 746 -47.43 16.17 -7.98
C PHE A 746 -48.59 17.11 -7.64
N SER A 747 -48.99 17.11 -6.37
CA SER A 747 -49.80 18.17 -5.76
C SER A 747 -49.09 18.71 -4.52
N GLU A 748 -48.78 20.00 -4.55
CA GLU A 748 -48.02 20.71 -3.53
C GLU A 748 -48.95 21.46 -2.56
N ALA A 749 -48.52 21.57 -1.30
CA ALA A 749 -49.12 22.51 -0.38
C ALA A 749 -48.79 23.94 -0.80
N ALA A 750 -49.66 24.91 -0.48
CA ALA A 750 -49.43 26.33 -0.75
C ALA A 750 -48.38 26.91 0.21
N GLN A 751 -47.13 26.45 0.08
CA GLN A 751 -45.98 26.83 0.89
C GLN A 751 -45.01 27.63 0.03
N GLU A 752 -44.67 28.84 0.47
CA GLU A 752 -43.85 29.80 -0.28
C GLU A 752 -42.52 29.18 -0.74
N PHE A 753 -41.87 28.38 0.12
CA PHE A 753 -40.57 27.78 -0.18
C PHE A 753 -40.62 26.67 -1.24
N LEU A 754 -41.78 26.09 -1.54
CA LEU A 754 -41.92 25.07 -2.60
C LEU A 754 -42.11 25.72 -3.98
N THR A 755 -42.51 26.99 -4.03
CA THR A 755 -42.81 27.69 -5.29
C THR A 755 -41.58 27.97 -6.17
N GLU A 756 -40.37 27.82 -5.61
CA GLU A 756 -39.10 27.99 -6.33
C GLU A 756 -38.63 26.71 -7.04
N VAL A 757 -39.37 25.60 -6.90
CA VAL A 757 -39.05 24.29 -7.48
C VAL A 757 -39.98 24.01 -8.66
N THR A 758 -39.40 23.71 -9.81
CA THR A 758 -40.17 23.35 -11.02
C THR A 758 -40.35 21.83 -11.08
N PHE A 759 -41.36 21.31 -10.40
CA PHE A 759 -41.64 19.87 -10.29
C PHE A 759 -41.86 19.16 -11.64
N SER A 760 -42.33 19.88 -12.67
CA SER A 760 -42.49 19.32 -14.03
C SER A 760 -41.17 18.98 -14.73
N SER A 761 -40.04 19.42 -14.18
CA SER A 761 -38.70 19.19 -14.73
C SER A 761 -37.96 18.04 -14.06
N PHE A 762 -38.59 17.33 -13.12
CA PHE A 762 -38.00 16.16 -12.46
C PHE A 762 -37.82 15.02 -13.46
N ASP A 763 -36.78 14.20 -13.27
CA ASP A 763 -36.58 13.00 -14.07
C ASP A 763 -37.61 11.94 -13.69
N ASP A 764 -38.03 11.12 -14.65
CA ASP A 764 -39.07 10.11 -14.42
C ASP A 764 -38.73 9.20 -13.21
N PRO A 765 -39.72 8.83 -12.38
CA PRO A 765 -39.53 7.98 -11.21
C PRO A 765 -39.27 6.52 -11.62
N LEU A 766 -38.06 6.25 -12.14
CA LEU A 766 -37.66 4.96 -12.68
C LEU A 766 -36.30 4.49 -12.14
N PHE A 767 -36.22 3.21 -11.78
CA PHE A 767 -34.98 2.50 -11.47
C PHE A 767 -34.77 1.34 -12.45
N ASP A 768 -33.75 1.43 -13.31
CA ASP A 768 -33.43 0.42 -14.32
C ASP A 768 -34.67 0.00 -15.15
N ASP A 769 -35.39 1.00 -15.67
CA ASP A 769 -36.65 0.90 -16.43
C ASP A 769 -37.88 0.38 -15.66
N GLN A 770 -37.72 0.05 -14.37
CA GLN A 770 -38.81 -0.33 -13.46
C GLN A 770 -39.34 0.88 -12.70
N GLU A 771 -40.60 0.82 -12.27
CA GLU A 771 -41.21 1.89 -11.49
C GLU A 771 -40.49 2.08 -10.15
N TRP A 772 -40.27 3.35 -9.78
CA TRP A 772 -39.66 3.69 -8.51
C TRP A 772 -40.62 3.41 -7.35
N ASN A 773 -40.09 2.84 -6.29
CA ASN A 773 -40.86 2.57 -5.08
C ASN A 773 -40.90 3.81 -4.18
N PHE A 774 -42.10 4.17 -3.75
CA PHE A 774 -42.35 5.23 -2.79
C PHE A 774 -42.84 4.64 -1.49
N SER A 775 -42.40 5.23 -0.39
CA SER A 775 -42.97 5.01 0.92
C SER A 775 -44.04 6.07 1.18
N TYR A 776 -45.25 5.69 1.57
CA TYR A 776 -46.33 6.63 1.85
C TYR A 776 -47.33 6.07 2.88
N PRO A 777 -48.06 6.93 3.62
CA PRO A 777 -49.12 6.49 4.52
C PRO A 777 -50.20 5.70 3.76
N THR A 778 -50.65 4.57 4.30
CA THR A 778 -51.64 3.72 3.61
C THR A 778 -52.97 4.47 3.39
N THR A 779 -53.35 5.34 4.32
CA THR A 779 -54.51 6.22 4.18
C THR A 779 -54.21 7.59 4.80
N ASP A 780 -54.92 8.63 4.36
CA ASP A 780 -54.84 9.97 4.97
C ASP A 780 -55.25 9.95 6.47
N ALA A 781 -56.04 8.95 6.92
CA ALA A 781 -56.41 8.77 8.32
C ALA A 781 -55.26 8.23 9.19
N ASP A 782 -54.21 7.65 8.60
CA ASP A 782 -53.03 7.19 9.33
C ASP A 782 -52.07 8.35 9.67
N ILE A 783 -52.27 9.53 9.07
CA ILE A 783 -51.47 10.73 9.33
C ILE A 783 -51.79 11.24 10.73
N ARG A 784 -50.75 11.42 11.56
CA ARG A 784 -50.91 11.85 12.95
C ARG A 784 -51.26 13.32 13.04
N GLU A 785 -52.01 13.67 14.08
CA GLU A 785 -52.33 15.05 14.41
C GLU A 785 -51.05 15.92 14.53
N GLY A 786 -51.12 17.14 13.99
CA GLY A 786 -50.00 18.07 13.93
C GLY A 786 -48.96 17.79 12.84
N ALA A 787 -49.20 16.80 11.97
CA ALA A 787 -48.44 16.61 10.73
C ALA A 787 -49.07 17.38 9.57
N GLU A 788 -48.23 18.00 8.75
CA GLU A 788 -48.60 18.75 7.55
C GLU A 788 -48.03 18.06 6.32
N VAL A 789 -48.90 17.71 5.37
CA VAL A 789 -48.49 17.14 4.08
C VAL A 789 -48.00 18.26 3.19
N LEU A 790 -46.71 18.21 2.82
CA LEU A 790 -46.08 19.22 1.97
C LEU A 790 -46.19 18.88 0.49
N LEU A 791 -46.07 17.58 0.15
CA LEU A 791 -46.10 17.10 -1.23
C LEU A 791 -46.82 15.76 -1.32
N LYS A 792 -47.70 15.63 -2.32
CA LYS A 792 -48.35 14.38 -2.72
C LYS A 792 -47.92 13.99 -4.14
N ASN A 793 -47.85 12.69 -4.43
CA ASN A 793 -47.68 12.13 -5.78
C ASN A 793 -48.81 11.12 -6.03
N HIS A 794 -49.58 11.26 -7.11
CA HIS A 794 -50.79 10.44 -7.36
C HIS A 794 -51.72 10.41 -6.14
N SER A 795 -51.96 11.58 -5.54
CA SER A 795 -52.71 11.77 -4.27
C SER A 795 -52.11 11.16 -2.99
N ALA A 796 -51.03 10.38 -3.08
CA ALA A 796 -50.35 9.79 -1.93
C ALA A 796 -49.36 10.77 -1.28
N PRO A 797 -49.41 10.99 0.05
CA PRO A 797 -48.44 11.84 0.75
C PRO A 797 -47.02 11.28 0.72
N ILE A 798 -46.08 12.04 0.16
CA ILE A 798 -44.67 11.62 0.00
C ILE A 798 -43.67 12.52 0.72
N VAL A 799 -44.07 13.74 1.12
CA VAL A 799 -43.28 14.61 2.00
C VAL A 799 -44.18 15.19 3.08
N ILE A 800 -43.79 15.02 4.34
CA ILE A 800 -44.59 15.41 5.50
C ILE A 800 -43.69 16.10 6.54
N GLU A 801 -44.12 17.25 7.03
CA GLU A 801 -43.52 17.95 8.17
C GLU A 801 -44.35 17.68 9.43
N ARG A 802 -43.72 17.49 10.59
CA ARG A 802 -44.44 17.36 11.87
C ARG A 802 -43.63 17.95 13.00
N ARG A 803 -44.31 18.66 13.91
CA ARG A 803 -43.72 19.08 15.17
C ARG A 803 -43.96 18.04 16.26
N LEU A 804 -42.92 17.73 17.02
CA LEU A 804 -42.98 16.84 18.16
C LEU A 804 -42.24 17.48 19.33
N GLY A 805 -42.98 17.89 20.36
CA GLY A 805 -42.44 18.77 21.40
C GLY A 805 -41.96 20.09 20.78
N GLU A 806 -40.72 20.48 21.08
CA GLU A 806 -40.09 21.68 20.50
C GLU A 806 -39.37 21.41 19.17
N GLY A 807 -39.24 20.13 18.77
CA GLY A 807 -38.49 19.72 17.59
C GLY A 807 -39.28 19.68 16.30
N LEU A 808 -38.54 19.42 15.22
CA LEU A 808 -39.05 19.35 13.86
C LEU A 808 -38.69 18.01 13.22
N ILE A 809 -39.68 17.33 12.65
CA ILE A 809 -39.52 16.14 11.83
C ILE A 809 -39.88 16.50 10.41
N LEU A 810 -38.93 16.34 9.50
CA LEU A 810 -39.17 16.37 8.06
C LEU A 810 -38.99 14.94 7.52
N TRP A 811 -40.03 14.39 6.93
CA TRP A 811 -40.03 13.03 6.42
C TRP A 811 -40.24 13.01 4.90
N SER A 812 -39.47 12.16 4.22
CA SER A 812 -39.54 11.87 2.79
C SER A 812 -39.77 10.38 2.54
N GLY A 813 -40.72 10.10 1.66
CA GLY A 813 -41.03 8.78 1.12
C GLY A 813 -40.33 8.45 -0.19
N MET A 814 -39.49 9.36 -0.70
CA MET A 814 -39.08 9.36 -2.10
C MET A 814 -37.76 8.66 -2.39
N ASN A 815 -36.93 8.35 -1.38
CA ASN A 815 -35.51 8.03 -1.61
C ASN A 815 -34.81 9.19 -2.33
N LEU A 816 -35.14 10.41 -1.91
CA LEU A 816 -34.82 11.65 -2.62
C LEU A 816 -33.32 11.86 -2.82
N PRO A 817 -32.44 11.67 -1.81
CA PRO A 817 -31.00 11.87 -2.00
C PRO A 817 -30.43 10.97 -3.09
N TYR A 818 -30.95 9.74 -3.25
CA TYR A 818 -30.48 8.81 -4.27
C TYR A 818 -31.07 9.09 -5.65
N HIS A 819 -32.35 9.49 -5.72
CA HIS A 819 -32.97 9.89 -6.98
C HIS A 819 -32.25 11.11 -7.58
N ALA A 820 -32.01 12.15 -6.77
CA ALA A 820 -31.36 13.38 -7.20
C ALA A 820 -29.96 13.12 -7.78
N ILE A 821 -29.12 12.31 -7.11
CA ILE A 821 -27.75 12.04 -7.58
C ILE A 821 -27.68 11.03 -8.73
N ARG A 822 -28.77 10.35 -9.08
CA ARG A 822 -28.74 9.36 -10.17
C ARG A 822 -28.70 10.04 -11.54
N LYS A 823 -29.41 11.16 -11.66
CA LYS A 823 -29.50 11.96 -12.88
C LYS A 823 -28.90 13.35 -12.75
N HIS A 824 -28.57 13.77 -11.53
CA HIS A 824 -28.06 15.09 -11.23
C HIS A 824 -29.00 16.21 -11.72
N ASN A 825 -30.31 15.98 -11.62
CA ASN A 825 -31.33 16.92 -12.07
C ASN A 825 -31.31 18.21 -11.23
N PRO A 826 -31.09 19.39 -11.82
CA PRO A 826 -30.96 20.64 -11.05
C PRO A 826 -32.19 20.99 -10.19
N GLU A 827 -33.41 20.67 -10.65
CA GLU A 827 -34.64 20.99 -9.91
C GLU A 827 -34.87 20.00 -8.75
N GLU A 828 -34.52 18.72 -8.91
CA GLU A 828 -34.53 17.75 -7.81
C GLU A 828 -33.48 18.10 -6.74
N ILE A 829 -32.31 18.54 -7.19
CA ILE A 829 -31.22 19.01 -6.32
C ILE A 829 -31.67 20.25 -5.55
N ARG A 830 -32.32 21.23 -6.22
CA ARG A 830 -32.89 22.41 -5.55
C ARG A 830 -33.98 22.03 -4.56
N PHE A 831 -34.84 21.07 -4.90
CA PHE A 831 -35.86 20.57 -3.98
C PHE A 831 -35.23 19.92 -2.74
N PHE A 832 -34.21 19.08 -2.93
CA PHE A 832 -33.44 18.52 -1.84
C PHE A 832 -32.79 19.60 -0.96
N GLU A 833 -32.16 20.61 -1.56
CA GLU A 833 -31.57 21.75 -0.86
C GLU A 833 -32.60 22.48 0.01
N THR A 834 -33.77 22.75 -0.59
CA THR A 834 -34.89 23.46 0.01
C THR A 834 -35.42 22.71 1.24
N LEU A 835 -35.66 21.40 1.11
CA LEU A 835 -36.08 20.56 2.22
C LEU A 835 -35.05 20.54 3.35
N LEU A 836 -33.78 20.38 3.03
CA LEU A 836 -32.73 20.37 4.05
C LEU A 836 -32.56 21.74 4.72
N GLY A 837 -32.83 22.84 4.01
CA GLY A 837 -32.86 24.19 4.56
C GLY A 837 -33.83 24.35 5.74
N ARG A 838 -34.88 23.53 5.83
CA ARG A 838 -35.85 23.53 6.94
C ARG A 838 -35.28 22.97 8.24
N VAL A 839 -34.47 21.92 8.12
CA VAL A 839 -33.91 21.19 9.26
C VAL A 839 -32.51 21.67 9.63
N LEU A 840 -31.87 22.48 8.80
CA LEU A 840 -30.56 23.07 9.05
C LEU A 840 -30.66 24.53 9.49
N PRO A 841 -29.66 25.04 10.24
CA PRO A 841 -29.53 26.47 10.46
C PRO A 841 -29.37 27.21 9.12
N PRO A 842 -29.89 28.45 9.00
CA PRO A 842 -29.66 29.28 7.83
C PRO A 842 -28.16 29.50 7.63
N LYS A 843 -27.76 29.74 6.38
CA LYS A 843 -26.38 30.10 6.07
C LYS A 843 -26.05 31.40 6.81
N SER A 844 -24.97 31.38 7.59
CA SER A 844 -24.46 32.59 8.24
C SER A 844 -23.54 33.33 7.28
N ASP A 845 -23.62 34.67 7.28
CA ASP A 845 -22.65 35.54 6.60
C ASP A 845 -21.33 35.65 7.38
N GLU A 846 -21.28 35.16 8.61
CA GLU A 846 -20.05 35.12 9.42
C GLU A 846 -19.05 34.07 8.91
N GLN A 847 -17.77 34.33 9.12
CA GLN A 847 -16.70 33.42 8.79
C GLN A 847 -16.82 32.12 9.62
N THR A 848 -17.28 31.04 8.97
CA THR A 848 -17.48 29.74 9.62
C THR A 848 -16.19 28.94 9.81
N ILE A 849 -15.13 29.28 9.06
CA ILE A 849 -13.81 28.64 9.12
C ILE A 849 -12.83 29.62 9.73
N ILE A 850 -12.42 29.34 10.97
CA ILE A 850 -11.58 30.23 11.77
C ILE A 850 -10.14 29.69 11.74
N PRO A 851 -9.18 30.46 11.20
CA PRO A 851 -7.78 30.06 11.23
C PRO A 851 -7.29 29.99 12.68
N GLY A 852 -6.47 28.99 12.98
CA GLY A 852 -5.81 28.86 14.29
C GLY A 852 -4.30 28.86 14.15
N THR A 853 -3.60 28.91 15.28
CA THR A 853 -2.13 28.77 15.29
C THR A 853 -1.76 27.30 15.40
N ILE A 854 -1.09 26.75 14.38
CA ILE A 854 -0.55 25.40 14.42
C ILE A 854 0.62 25.35 15.40
N LEU A 855 0.56 24.46 16.40
CA LEU A 855 1.60 24.28 17.40
C LEU A 855 2.49 23.07 17.11
N ASP A 856 1.94 22.04 16.45
CA ASP A 856 2.65 20.81 16.08
C ASP A 856 2.06 20.21 14.81
N SER A 857 2.93 19.88 13.85
CA SER A 857 2.60 19.29 12.54
C SER A 857 3.29 17.94 12.30
N ARG A 858 3.79 17.25 13.35
CA ARG A 858 4.37 15.91 13.21
C ARG A 858 3.31 14.88 12.78
N PRO A 859 3.58 13.93 11.87
CA PRO A 859 2.55 13.03 11.33
C PRO A 859 1.65 12.33 12.38
N GLN A 860 2.20 11.94 13.53
CA GLN A 860 1.43 11.30 14.62
C GLN A 860 0.72 12.29 15.56
N GLN A 861 0.94 13.59 15.41
CA GLN A 861 0.46 14.61 16.35
C GLN A 861 0.14 15.92 15.63
N ARG A 862 -1.11 16.36 15.75
CA ARG A 862 -1.59 17.61 15.19
C ARG A 862 -2.10 18.48 16.33
N GLU A 863 -1.57 19.68 16.46
CA GLU A 863 -1.99 20.61 17.51
C GLU A 863 -2.33 21.97 16.94
N ILE A 864 -3.49 22.49 17.33
CA ILE A 864 -3.96 23.81 16.93
C ILE A 864 -4.49 24.57 18.16
N ARG A 865 -4.09 25.84 18.25
CA ARG A 865 -4.66 26.82 19.17
C ARG A 865 -5.75 27.61 18.46
N VAL A 866 -6.92 27.66 19.07
CA VAL A 866 -8.14 28.30 18.53
C VAL A 866 -8.92 28.99 19.65
N SER A 867 -9.76 29.95 19.31
CA SER A 867 -10.68 30.63 20.22
C SER A 867 -12.00 30.94 19.52
N GLY A 868 -13.12 30.94 20.25
CA GLY A 868 -14.43 31.28 19.70
C GLY A 868 -14.97 30.28 18.67
N VAL A 869 -14.55 29.01 18.75
CA VAL A 869 -14.89 27.96 17.78
C VAL A 869 -15.74 26.86 18.38
N LYS A 870 -16.70 26.34 17.60
CA LYS A 870 -17.56 25.22 17.95
C LYS A 870 -16.80 23.89 17.95
N GLY A 871 -15.84 23.74 17.05
CA GLY A 871 -15.07 22.52 16.93
C GLY A 871 -13.80 22.70 16.11
N VAL A 872 -13.10 21.60 15.91
CA VAL A 872 -11.89 21.55 15.09
C VAL A 872 -12.04 20.43 14.07
N LEU A 873 -11.71 20.73 12.81
CA LEU A 873 -11.68 19.78 11.70
C LEU A 873 -10.22 19.48 11.35
N LEU A 874 -9.89 18.20 11.27
CA LEU A 874 -8.65 17.67 10.74
C LEU A 874 -8.98 16.81 9.51
N LYS A 875 -8.57 17.28 8.33
CA LYS A 875 -8.74 16.63 7.03
C LYS A 875 -7.72 15.50 6.83
N GLU A 876 -7.53 14.67 7.84
CA GLU A 876 -6.82 13.39 7.77
C GLU A 876 -7.76 12.24 8.13
N GLN A 877 -7.52 11.06 7.54
CA GLN A 877 -8.43 9.93 7.68
C GLN A 877 -8.46 9.38 9.12
N GLY A 878 -9.66 9.19 9.66
CA GLY A 878 -9.93 8.78 11.04
C GLY A 878 -9.82 7.28 11.28
N TYR A 879 -8.71 6.64 10.87
CA TYR A 879 -8.47 5.23 11.18
C TYR A 879 -8.32 4.97 12.69
N ASN A 880 -8.63 3.75 13.13
CA ASN A 880 -8.47 3.33 14.52
C ASN A 880 -7.05 3.57 15.05
N GLY A 881 -6.94 4.25 16.19
CA GLY A 881 -5.67 4.59 16.85
C GLY A 881 -5.53 6.08 17.15
N TRP A 882 -6.30 6.94 16.47
CA TRP A 882 -6.39 8.36 16.80
C TRP A 882 -7.12 8.60 18.13
N VAL A 883 -6.61 9.56 18.90
CA VAL A 883 -7.27 10.12 20.09
C VAL A 883 -7.20 11.63 20.03
N ALA A 884 -8.21 12.31 20.56
CA ALA A 884 -8.24 13.76 20.64
C ALA A 884 -8.42 14.24 22.08
N SER A 885 -7.91 15.43 22.35
CA SER A 885 -8.06 16.11 23.63
C SER A 885 -8.03 17.62 23.46
N VAL A 886 -8.74 18.33 24.34
CA VAL A 886 -8.68 19.78 24.47
C VAL A 886 -7.98 20.15 25.77
N THR A 887 -7.16 21.19 25.72
CA THR A 887 -6.50 21.78 26.89
C THR A 887 -6.92 23.23 27.01
N SER A 888 -7.40 23.61 28.20
CA SER A 888 -7.76 24.99 28.55
C SER A 888 -7.37 25.26 30.01
N ASN A 889 -6.76 26.41 30.30
CA ASN A 889 -6.28 26.78 31.64
C ASN A 889 -5.44 25.67 32.32
N GLY A 890 -4.58 24.98 31.54
CA GLY A 890 -3.73 23.89 32.02
C GLY A 890 -4.46 22.56 32.30
N LYS A 891 -5.80 22.49 32.19
CA LYS A 891 -6.58 21.26 32.35
C LYS A 891 -6.83 20.59 31.01
N LYS A 892 -6.66 19.26 30.96
CA LYS A 892 -6.81 18.45 29.74
C LYS A 892 -8.06 17.56 29.82
N ARG A 893 -8.92 17.63 28.80
CA ARG A 893 -10.14 16.81 28.66
C ARG A 893 -10.08 16.00 27.36
N LYS A 894 -10.46 14.72 27.42
CA LYS A 894 -10.53 13.86 26.22
C LYS A 894 -11.77 14.22 25.40
N LEU A 895 -11.64 14.24 24.08
CA LEU A 895 -12.73 14.49 23.14
C LEU A 895 -13.04 13.23 22.30
N PRO A 896 -14.33 12.97 21.97
CA PRO A 896 -14.69 12.00 20.94
C PRO A 896 -14.30 12.55 19.55
N ILE A 897 -13.83 11.65 18.68
CA ILE A 897 -13.57 11.96 17.28
C ILE A 897 -14.76 11.46 16.45
N TYR A 898 -15.32 12.34 15.65
CA TYR A 898 -16.39 12.07 14.69
C TYR A 898 -15.80 11.93 13.29
N GLN A 899 -16.25 10.91 12.55
CA GLN A 899 -15.87 10.72 11.14
C GLN A 899 -16.76 11.61 10.25
N THR A 900 -16.16 12.35 9.31
CA THR A 900 -16.88 13.32 8.47
C THR A 900 -16.31 13.44 7.05
N GLY A 901 -17.10 13.98 6.11
CA GLY A 901 -16.66 14.34 4.77
C GLY A 901 -16.38 13.17 3.81
N PRO A 902 -16.01 13.46 2.56
CA PRO A 902 -15.87 12.50 1.47
C PRO A 902 -14.51 11.77 1.54
N ALA A 903 -14.28 11.00 2.61
CA ALA A 903 -13.10 10.15 2.73
C ALA A 903 -13.45 8.83 3.40
N TYR A 904 -12.59 7.82 3.26
CA TYR A 904 -12.75 6.54 3.94
C TYR A 904 -11.62 6.29 4.95
N PRO A 905 -11.91 6.07 6.25
CA PRO A 905 -13.24 5.97 6.86
C PRO A 905 -13.95 7.32 7.13
N GLY A 906 -13.31 8.44 6.79
CA GLY A 906 -13.79 9.82 6.99
C GLY A 906 -12.66 10.69 7.53
N PHE A 907 -12.74 11.99 7.34
CA PHE A 907 -11.94 12.97 8.07
C PHE A 907 -12.34 13.05 9.55
N MET A 908 -11.58 13.78 10.36
CA MET A 908 -11.76 13.81 11.81
C MET A 908 -12.29 15.16 12.29
N TYR A 909 -13.44 15.16 12.94
CA TYR A 909 -14.01 16.34 13.61
C TYR A 909 -14.10 16.12 15.13
N VAL A 910 -13.83 17.16 15.91
CA VAL A 910 -14.08 17.16 17.36
C VAL A 910 -14.89 18.38 17.77
N ARG A 911 -15.90 18.16 18.61
CA ARG A 911 -16.70 19.23 19.22
C ARG A 911 -15.99 19.74 20.46
N ILE A 912 -15.81 21.06 20.56
CA ILE A 912 -15.33 21.71 21.79
C ILE A 912 -16.53 21.82 22.74
N PRO A 913 -16.40 21.42 24.02
CA PRO A 913 -17.47 21.59 25.01
C PRO A 913 -17.93 23.03 25.14
N ASP A 914 -19.24 23.28 25.29
CA ASP A 914 -19.82 24.63 25.32
C ASP A 914 -19.19 25.53 26.39
N ASP A 915 -18.81 24.96 27.54
CA ASP A 915 -18.12 25.64 28.65
C ASP A 915 -16.72 26.15 28.28
N LEU A 916 -16.14 25.69 27.17
CA LEU A 916 -14.79 26.03 26.72
C LEU A 916 -14.76 26.83 25.40
N GLN A 917 -15.88 27.00 24.70
CA GLN A 917 -15.90 27.62 23.37
C GLN A 917 -15.57 29.13 23.40
N ALA A 918 -15.95 29.82 24.47
CA ALA A 918 -15.68 31.25 24.64
C ALA A 918 -14.19 31.56 24.96
N GLY A 919 -13.42 30.56 25.38
CA GLY A 919 -12.02 30.72 25.76
C GLY A 919 -11.05 30.38 24.62
N GLU A 920 -9.76 30.63 24.87
CA GLU A 920 -8.70 30.03 24.07
C GLU A 920 -8.49 28.58 24.50
N VAL A 921 -8.38 27.69 23.52
CA VAL A 921 -8.15 26.26 23.73
C VAL A 921 -7.09 25.72 22.78
N VAL A 922 -6.42 24.66 23.23
CA VAL A 922 -5.51 23.86 22.38
C VAL A 922 -6.13 22.50 22.15
N VAL A 923 -6.37 22.16 20.89
CA VAL A 923 -6.86 20.84 20.49
C VAL A 923 -5.68 20.02 19.95
N THR A 924 -5.48 18.85 20.53
CA THR A 924 -4.45 17.87 20.13
C THR A 924 -5.11 16.62 19.57
N TYR A 925 -4.77 16.25 18.34
CA TYR A 925 -4.97 14.91 17.80
C TYR A 925 -3.68 14.12 17.93
N HIS A 926 -3.75 12.86 18.34
CA HIS A 926 -2.58 12.01 18.49
C HIS A 926 -2.85 10.57 18.06
N PHE A 927 -2.01 10.03 17.18
CA PHE A 927 -2.11 8.67 16.68
C PHE A 927 -1.28 7.71 17.55
N ARG A 928 -1.96 6.80 18.25
CA ARG A 928 -1.35 5.80 19.15
C ARG A 928 -1.24 4.40 18.53
N GLY A 929 -1.63 4.23 17.27
CA GLY A 929 -1.74 2.92 16.64
C GLY A 929 -2.98 2.14 17.07
N SER A 930 -3.45 1.24 16.21
CA SER A 930 -4.56 0.34 16.54
C SER A 930 -4.12 -0.81 17.42
N LEU A 931 -5.04 -1.35 18.24
CA LEU A 931 -4.77 -2.52 19.09
C LEU A 931 -4.29 -3.72 18.26
N ILE A 932 -4.89 -3.94 17.09
CA ILE A 932 -4.51 -5.04 16.18
C ILE A 932 -3.07 -4.87 15.72
N ASN A 933 -2.64 -3.66 15.37
CA ASN A 933 -1.26 -3.39 14.97
C ASN A 933 -0.29 -3.63 16.13
N TRP A 934 -0.65 -3.21 17.34
CA TRP A 934 0.14 -3.47 18.54
C TRP A 934 0.30 -4.96 18.80
N VAL A 935 -0.80 -5.71 18.85
CA VAL A 935 -0.81 -7.16 19.12
C VAL A 935 -0.01 -7.91 18.07
N THR A 936 -0.22 -7.62 16.80
CA THR A 936 0.48 -8.32 15.71
C THR A 936 1.97 -7.96 15.65
N THR A 937 2.34 -6.69 15.89
CA THR A 937 3.73 -6.22 15.86
C THR A 937 4.51 -6.74 17.08
N ILE A 938 4.00 -6.54 18.30
CA ILE A 938 4.64 -7.06 19.52
C ILE A 938 4.68 -8.58 19.50
N GLY A 939 3.57 -9.23 19.11
CA GLY A 939 3.52 -10.69 18.98
C GLY A 939 4.60 -11.21 18.04
N THR A 940 4.77 -10.57 16.88
CA THR A 940 5.86 -10.90 15.94
C THR A 940 7.24 -10.70 16.57
N LEU A 941 7.48 -9.57 17.23
CA LEU A 941 8.77 -9.28 17.86
C LEU A 941 9.14 -10.34 18.90
N VAL A 942 8.17 -10.71 19.76
CA VAL A 942 8.33 -11.78 20.76
C VAL A 942 8.62 -13.12 20.08
N ILE A 943 7.92 -13.45 19.00
CA ILE A 943 8.10 -14.69 18.24
C ILE A 943 9.49 -14.74 17.60
N VAL A 944 9.93 -13.64 16.97
CA VAL A 944 11.27 -13.51 16.36
C VAL A 944 12.34 -13.65 17.43
N ILE A 945 12.23 -12.97 18.57
CA ILE A 945 13.17 -13.07 19.69
C ILE A 945 13.20 -14.51 20.21
N PHE A 946 12.04 -15.12 20.46
CA PHE A 946 11.95 -16.49 20.98
C PHE A 946 12.59 -17.52 20.05
N PHE A 947 12.25 -17.49 18.76
CA PHE A 947 12.80 -18.45 17.80
C PHE A 947 14.25 -18.16 17.45
N SER A 948 14.68 -16.90 17.42
CA SER A 948 16.09 -16.53 17.24
C SER A 948 16.94 -16.97 18.44
N GLU A 949 16.47 -16.76 19.67
CA GLU A 949 17.14 -17.20 20.89
C GLU A 949 17.24 -18.73 20.93
N ARG A 950 16.14 -19.42 20.62
CA ARG A 950 16.14 -20.89 20.51
C ARG A 950 17.06 -21.40 19.38
N ALA A 951 17.20 -20.62 18.31
CA ALA A 951 18.06 -20.96 17.18
C ALA A 951 19.55 -20.79 17.52
N LEU A 952 19.92 -19.64 18.09
CA LEU A 952 21.30 -19.20 18.32
C LEU A 952 21.86 -19.71 19.66
N LEU A 953 21.10 -19.55 20.74
CA LEU A 953 21.53 -19.83 22.12
C LEU A 953 20.92 -21.12 22.68
N GLY A 954 20.06 -21.79 21.92
CA GLY A 954 19.48 -23.08 22.29
C GLY A 954 18.39 -23.02 23.35
N GLY A 955 17.81 -21.85 23.62
CA GLY A 955 16.73 -21.71 24.60
C GLY A 955 17.23 -21.37 26.02
N TYR A 956 18.48 -20.94 26.16
CA TYR A 956 19.11 -20.67 27.45
C TYR A 956 18.46 -19.51 28.20
N LEU A 957 18.12 -18.42 27.51
CA LEU A 957 17.55 -17.23 28.12
C LEU A 957 16.03 -17.37 28.21
N VAL A 958 15.33 -17.19 27.09
CA VAL A 958 13.87 -17.16 27.05
C VAL A 958 13.28 -18.55 27.16
N GLY A 959 13.89 -19.56 26.51
CA GLY A 959 13.39 -20.93 26.50
C GLY A 959 13.22 -21.58 27.89
N ARG A 960 14.11 -21.29 28.85
CA ARG A 960 14.01 -21.78 30.24
C ARG A 960 12.82 -21.17 30.98
N HIS A 961 12.60 -19.85 30.83
CA HIS A 961 11.46 -19.16 31.42
C HIS A 961 10.15 -19.59 30.77
N ALA A 962 10.12 -19.76 29.44
CA ALA A 962 8.95 -20.25 28.72
C ALA A 962 8.56 -21.68 29.13
N LEU A 963 9.53 -22.56 29.40
CA LEU A 963 9.24 -23.90 29.94
C LEU A 963 8.65 -23.82 31.36
N ARG A 964 9.21 -22.97 32.22
CA ARG A 964 8.66 -22.72 33.57
C ARG A 964 7.23 -22.19 33.51
N PHE A 965 6.97 -21.23 32.62
CA PHE A 965 5.64 -20.69 32.39
C PHE A 965 4.69 -21.77 31.87
N ARG A 966 5.10 -22.58 30.88
CA ARG A 966 4.30 -23.73 30.39
C ARG A 966 3.94 -24.70 31.50
N HIS A 967 4.89 -25.00 32.40
CA HIS A 967 4.63 -25.86 33.54
C HIS A 967 3.64 -25.22 34.52
N ALA A 968 3.77 -23.92 34.79
CA ALA A 968 2.83 -23.18 35.63
C ALA A 968 1.42 -23.12 35.01
N THR A 969 1.28 -22.78 33.73
CA THR A 969 -0.02 -22.74 33.05
C THR A 969 -0.64 -24.12 32.91
N HIS A 970 0.15 -25.16 32.64
CA HIS A 970 -0.37 -26.53 32.60
C HIS A 970 -0.82 -27.00 34.00
N ALA A 971 -0.15 -26.57 35.07
CA ALA A 971 -0.61 -26.84 36.43
C ALA A 971 -1.92 -26.11 36.75
N ILE A 972 -2.08 -24.85 36.30
CA ILE A 972 -3.32 -24.08 36.45
C ILE A 972 -4.46 -24.71 35.65
N LEU A 973 -4.24 -25.00 34.36
CA LEU A 973 -5.24 -25.63 33.50
C LEU A 973 -5.62 -27.01 34.04
N ARG A 974 -4.66 -27.81 34.48
CA ARG A 974 -4.94 -29.11 35.11
C ARG A 974 -5.82 -28.96 36.36
N LYS A 975 -5.50 -28.01 37.24
CA LYS A 975 -6.34 -27.70 38.42
C LYS A 975 -7.73 -27.16 38.06
N TRP A 976 -7.84 -26.47 36.93
CA TRP A 976 -9.12 -25.93 36.45
C TRP A 976 -10.01 -27.06 35.89
N TRP A 977 -9.43 -27.97 35.10
CA TRP A 977 -10.10 -29.19 34.62
C TRP A 977 -10.46 -30.14 35.77
N GLU A 978 -9.57 -30.32 36.76
CA GLU A 978 -9.85 -31.12 37.97
C GLU A 978 -10.98 -30.52 38.83
N ARG A 979 -11.36 -29.24 38.63
CA ARG A 979 -12.49 -28.58 39.32
C ARG A 979 -13.79 -28.57 38.52
N GLU A 980 -13.77 -28.89 37.23
CA GLU A 980 -14.99 -29.08 36.43
C GLU A 980 -15.50 -30.53 36.49
N ASP A 981 -14.64 -31.47 36.89
CA ASP A 981 -14.97 -32.89 37.10
C ASP A 981 -15.42 -33.20 38.56
N GLU A 982 -15.44 -32.20 39.46
CA GLU A 982 -16.06 -32.22 40.81
C GLU A 982 -17.41 -31.48 40.77
#